data_AF-A0A3D4A436-F1
#
_entry.id   AF-A0A3D4A436-F1
#
_cell.length_a   1.000
_cell.length_b   1.000
_cell.length_c   1.000
_cell.angle_alpha   90.00
_cell.angle_beta   90.00
_cell.angle_gamma   90.00
#
_symmetry.space_group_name_H-M   'P 1'
#
loop_
_entity.id
_entity.type
_entity.pdbx_description
1 polymer ?
#
loop_
_entity_poly.entity_id
_entity_poly.type
_entity_poly.pdbx_seq_one_letter_code
_entity_poly.pdbx_strand_id
1 'polypeptide(L)'
;MTFPDYIVLGCYFVLLVVIGVYCMRRIKHQEDYFMGGRGFGKLLQTFAAFGAGTGSNDPIQTARNSYTGGVSGMWSVMYWLFVTPFYWITGVWYRRMRHMTLGDWYVERYESKPLGAAYSIFGVTFFMIYGSMFFTAIAKTAAPMITGGDGVPIETIGPFELNQVLIPVIGVIVVLYGIAGGLTAAYFTDLIQGICIIGLSIMLIPIGLNALTENEELNPAGDKSGFEIMHDQLPEGHFDLLSSAGEFSLYYLIAIVFANLLGIVVQPHFIATGGGSAKNENSARIGLVTGNFLKRFCTIGWLLTALIAATLYADVPELIQDPDKTWGYATMELLGPGLRGLMLACLLAALMSSVDAQMVVGSALIVRNLYAPYIKPQASEQHYLWVGRITGALIVTGSIIFSLSINDMLGQLKLNFWFPLVFAAPFWLGMYWRRANTKAAWITVVYCLFFFFLIPYFGPTLFTSWRTNTELTQITPIVETTTMVTASKSELRKQFIIAHDKWAAESESLSGDALASHQSLEPERVSQTEIRVPQDGQMINIIAGETKLPVTKRSGGTALFWDKVEPVKEGIEPVLTGTDESADKVVRTLAYPEGTELQGMGNLKLNLLMFKPLGVELQTKPSSTLSALELVPKIVMPFVLMIVLSFVLPFRNSKEALDRYYAKMKTSVDSDPEKDKLKLKAVYEDPSLVERENLFPNTQLEIQKPTFVDIAGFVVSVVICFIIIAFVFWLAGIGG
;
A
#
# COMPACT_ATOMS: atom_id res chain seq x y z
N MET A 1 12.41 -2.11 25.55
CA MET A 1 11.19 -1.49 26.12
C MET A 1 11.32 -1.44 27.64
N THR A 2 10.65 -0.50 28.30
CA THR A 2 10.67 -0.32 29.77
C THR A 2 9.43 -0.92 30.43
N PHE A 3 9.44 -1.11 31.75
CA PHE A 3 8.29 -1.65 32.49
C PHE A 3 6.97 -0.85 32.28
N PRO A 4 6.98 0.51 32.28
CA PRO A 4 5.81 1.29 31.90
C PRO A 4 5.24 0.97 30.52
N ASP A 5 6.10 0.67 29.54
CA ASP A 5 5.65 0.35 28.18
C ASP A 5 4.82 -0.94 28.15
N TYR A 6 5.24 -1.97 28.88
CA TYR A 6 4.53 -3.24 28.96
C TYR A 6 3.19 -3.11 29.68
N ILE A 7 3.10 -2.27 30.72
CA ILE A 7 1.83 -1.97 31.40
C ILE A 7 0.85 -1.32 30.41
N VAL A 8 1.28 -0.28 29.70
CA VAL A 8 0.43 0.43 28.74
C VAL A 8 -0.03 -0.51 27.62
N LEU A 9 0.87 -1.33 27.09
CA LEU A 9 0.57 -2.35 26.09
C LEU A 9 -0.51 -3.34 26.61
N GLY A 10 -0.34 -3.85 27.82
CA GLY A 10 -1.30 -4.77 28.45
C GLY A 10 -2.67 -4.13 28.68
N CYS A 11 -2.72 -2.91 29.22
CA CYS A 11 -3.95 -2.15 29.42
C CYS A 11 -4.69 -1.91 28.10
N TYR A 12 -3.95 -1.60 27.03
CA TYR A 12 -4.50 -1.38 25.71
C TYR A 12 -5.14 -2.65 25.13
N PHE A 13 -4.48 -3.82 25.23
CA PHE A 13 -5.08 -5.08 24.79
C PHE A 13 -6.32 -5.47 25.59
N VAL A 14 -6.33 -5.23 26.91
CA VAL A 14 -7.52 -5.44 27.74
C VAL A 14 -8.68 -4.57 27.27
N LEU A 15 -8.42 -3.30 26.93
CA LEU A 15 -9.43 -2.39 26.38
C LEU A 15 -10.03 -2.94 25.07
N LEU A 16 -9.20 -3.45 24.15
CA LEU A 16 -9.69 -4.06 22.90
C LEU A 16 -10.61 -5.26 23.16
N VAL A 17 -10.22 -6.16 24.07
CA VAL A 17 -11.02 -7.33 24.44
C VAL A 17 -12.36 -6.90 25.05
N VAL A 18 -12.36 -5.89 25.93
CA VAL A 18 -13.58 -5.34 26.54
C VAL A 18 -14.53 -4.80 25.47
N ILE A 19 -14.02 -4.05 24.48
CA ILE A 19 -14.81 -3.55 23.36
C ILE A 19 -15.39 -4.70 22.54
N GLY A 20 -14.59 -5.71 22.21
CA GLY A 20 -15.03 -6.89 21.48
C GLY A 20 -16.16 -7.63 22.19
N VAL A 21 -16.02 -7.89 23.48
CA VAL A 21 -17.04 -8.55 24.32
C VAL A 21 -18.31 -7.70 24.45
N TYR A 22 -18.15 -6.38 24.60
CA TYR A 22 -19.29 -5.46 24.68
C TYR A 22 -20.10 -5.45 23.38
N CYS A 23 -19.43 -5.36 22.23
CA CYS A 23 -20.07 -5.42 20.91
C CYS A 23 -20.73 -6.78 20.65
N MET A 24 -20.08 -7.88 21.03
CA MET A 24 -20.61 -9.24 20.87
C MET A 24 -22.03 -9.38 21.45
N ARG A 25 -22.28 -8.82 22.64
CA ARG A 25 -23.58 -8.92 23.33
C ARG A 25 -24.73 -8.20 22.59
N ARG A 26 -24.42 -7.35 21.61
CA ARG A 26 -25.41 -6.59 20.83
C ARG A 26 -25.73 -7.22 19.47
N ILE A 27 -25.04 -8.27 19.07
CA ILE A 27 -25.20 -8.90 17.76
C ILE A 27 -26.35 -9.90 17.81
N LYS A 28 -27.42 -9.64 17.05
CA LYS A 28 -28.59 -10.55 16.95
C LYS A 28 -28.83 -11.05 15.53
N HIS A 29 -28.51 -10.24 14.53
CA HIS A 29 -28.74 -10.53 13.12
C HIS A 29 -27.44 -10.48 12.30
N GLN A 30 -27.44 -11.06 11.11
CA GLN A 30 -26.32 -10.97 10.17
C GLN A 30 -25.92 -9.51 9.86
N GLU A 31 -26.89 -8.59 9.78
CA GLU A 31 -26.62 -7.17 9.51
C GLU A 31 -25.85 -6.48 10.64
N ASP A 32 -26.09 -6.90 11.90
CA ASP A 32 -25.34 -6.40 13.05
C ASP A 32 -23.87 -6.86 13.00
N TYR A 33 -23.64 -8.12 12.64
CA TYR A 33 -22.30 -8.69 12.61
C TYR A 33 -21.46 -8.18 11.42
N PHE A 34 -22.03 -8.19 10.22
CA PHE A 34 -21.28 -7.90 8.98
C PHE A 34 -21.28 -6.43 8.58
N MET A 35 -22.31 -5.65 8.95
CA MET A 35 -22.45 -4.24 8.54
C MET A 35 -22.63 -3.29 9.73
N GLY A 36 -22.55 -3.80 10.96
CA GLY A 36 -22.70 -3.01 12.18
C GLY A 36 -24.07 -2.35 12.32
N GLY A 37 -25.12 -2.99 11.79
CA GLY A 37 -26.48 -2.47 11.79
C GLY A 37 -26.67 -1.20 10.93
N ARG A 38 -25.67 -0.83 10.12
CA ARG A 38 -25.65 0.38 9.28
C ARG A 38 -25.93 1.68 10.05
N GLY A 39 -25.58 1.73 11.32
CA GLY A 39 -25.87 2.86 12.21
C GLY A 39 -24.78 3.93 12.27
N PHE A 40 -23.68 3.75 11.53
CA PHE A 40 -22.47 4.53 11.76
C PHE A 40 -22.59 5.97 11.26
N GLY A 41 -22.35 6.92 12.16
CA GLY A 41 -22.28 8.34 11.86
C GLY A 41 -20.95 8.77 11.25
N LYS A 42 -20.81 10.07 10.98
CA LYS A 42 -19.64 10.68 10.32
C LYS A 42 -18.33 10.31 11.01
N LEU A 43 -18.23 10.48 12.32
CA LEU A 43 -17.01 10.25 13.09
C LEU A 43 -16.50 8.81 12.95
N LEU A 44 -17.36 7.83 13.21
CA LEU A 44 -16.95 6.44 13.16
C LEU A 44 -16.63 6.01 11.71
N GLN A 45 -17.35 6.54 10.72
CA GLN A 45 -17.01 6.31 9.30
C GLN A 45 -15.70 6.97 8.89
N THR A 46 -15.37 8.16 9.43
CA THR A 46 -14.07 8.80 9.22
C THR A 46 -12.95 7.92 9.73
N PHE A 47 -13.06 7.39 10.95
CA PHE A 47 -12.02 6.54 11.52
C PHE A 47 -11.99 5.13 10.93
N ALA A 48 -13.12 4.58 10.49
CA ALA A 48 -13.13 3.32 9.74
C ALA A 48 -12.44 3.46 8.37
N ALA A 49 -12.70 4.57 7.65
CA ALA A 49 -12.01 4.85 6.40
C ALA A 49 -10.53 5.18 6.62
N PHE A 50 -10.20 5.89 7.70
CA PHE A 50 -8.82 6.14 8.11
C PHE A 50 -8.09 4.84 8.45
N GLY A 51 -8.68 3.98 9.28
CA GLY A 51 -8.09 2.70 9.72
C GLY A 51 -7.93 1.72 8.57
N ALA A 52 -8.98 1.47 7.79
CA ALA A 52 -8.90 0.62 6.60
C ALA A 52 -7.93 1.16 5.54
N GLY A 53 -7.79 2.48 5.48
CA GLY A 53 -6.85 3.15 4.60
C GLY A 53 -5.42 3.16 5.13
N THR A 54 -5.21 3.09 6.45
CA THR A 54 -3.92 3.31 7.13
C THR A 54 -3.42 2.00 7.75
N GLY A 55 -2.55 1.31 7.02
CA GLY A 55 -1.84 0.16 7.57
C GLY A 55 -0.64 0.61 8.39
N SER A 56 -0.18 -0.21 9.34
CA SER A 56 1.08 0.07 10.07
C SER A 56 2.32 0.09 9.16
N ASN A 57 2.20 -0.46 7.94
CA ASN A 57 3.24 -0.39 6.92
C ASN A 57 3.37 1.02 6.31
N ASP A 58 2.33 1.86 6.36
CA ASP A 58 2.38 3.18 5.73
C ASP A 58 3.40 4.14 6.40
N PRO A 59 3.45 4.26 7.76
CA PRO A 59 4.51 5.02 8.42
C PRO A 59 5.91 4.51 8.08
N ILE A 60 6.10 3.19 8.05
CA ILE A 60 7.39 2.55 7.76
C ILE A 60 7.83 2.83 6.33
N GLN A 61 6.94 2.62 5.36
CA GLN A 61 7.23 2.87 3.95
C GLN A 61 7.51 4.35 3.69
N THR A 62 6.75 5.25 4.31
CA THR A 62 7.00 6.69 4.23
C THR A 62 8.37 7.02 4.82
N ALA A 63 8.68 6.51 6.01
CA ALA A 63 9.93 6.80 6.69
C ALA A 63 11.14 6.26 5.94
N ARG A 64 11.10 5.00 5.49
CA ARG A 64 12.16 4.38 4.69
C ARG A 64 12.49 5.21 3.44
N ASN A 65 11.46 5.52 2.65
CA ASN A 65 11.65 6.23 1.38
C ASN A 65 12.04 7.70 1.59
N SER A 66 11.62 8.31 2.69
CA SER A 66 12.01 9.68 3.03
C SER A 66 13.37 9.79 3.73
N TYR A 67 13.80 8.75 4.41
CA TYR A 67 15.16 8.67 4.97
C TYR A 67 16.22 8.59 3.87
N THR A 68 15.92 7.88 2.77
CA THR A 68 16.86 7.69 1.65
C THR A 68 16.68 8.69 0.51
N GLY A 69 15.46 9.13 0.25
CA GLY A 69 15.09 9.98 -0.90
C GLY A 69 14.44 11.32 -0.53
N GLY A 70 14.41 11.68 0.75
CA GLY A 70 13.86 12.94 1.25
C GLY A 70 12.35 13.09 1.06
N VAL A 71 11.91 14.31 0.76
CA VAL A 71 10.51 14.72 0.59
C VAL A 71 9.83 13.92 -0.52
N SER A 72 10.54 13.57 -1.60
CA SER A 72 10.00 12.74 -2.68
C SER A 72 9.51 11.35 -2.21
N GLY A 73 10.05 10.84 -1.09
CA GLY A 73 9.68 9.56 -0.49
C GLY A 73 8.22 9.46 -0.05
N MET A 74 7.53 10.58 0.23
CA MET A 74 6.12 10.57 0.63
C MET A 74 5.21 10.00 -0.45
N TRP A 75 5.60 10.10 -1.73
CA TRP A 75 4.79 9.65 -2.85
C TRP A 75 4.55 8.14 -2.83
N SER A 76 5.36 7.40 -2.07
CA SER A 76 5.14 5.99 -1.77
C SER A 76 3.81 5.68 -1.08
N VAL A 77 3.19 6.66 -0.43
CA VAL A 77 1.84 6.54 0.18
C VAL A 77 0.88 7.61 -0.36
N MET A 78 1.42 8.77 -0.78
CA MET A 78 0.66 9.93 -1.25
C MET A 78 0.10 9.74 -2.67
N TYR A 79 0.47 8.69 -3.41
CA TYR A 79 -0.12 8.39 -4.72
C TYR A 79 -1.66 8.21 -4.67
N TRP A 80 -2.23 7.91 -3.50
CA TRP A 80 -3.69 7.86 -3.30
C TRP A 80 -4.36 9.24 -3.17
N LEU A 81 -3.60 10.33 -3.06
CA LEU A 81 -4.13 11.68 -2.83
C LEU A 81 -5.20 12.06 -3.85
N PHE A 82 -4.92 11.85 -5.14
CA PHE A 82 -5.83 12.17 -6.24
C PHE A 82 -6.96 11.15 -6.45
N VAL A 83 -6.96 10.03 -5.73
CA VAL A 83 -8.10 9.10 -5.69
C VAL A 83 -9.18 9.64 -4.73
N THR A 84 -8.78 10.35 -3.68
CA THR A 84 -9.68 10.84 -2.62
C THR A 84 -10.85 11.70 -3.11
N PRO A 85 -10.70 12.63 -4.08
CA PRO A 85 -11.84 13.38 -4.61
C PRO A 85 -12.92 12.50 -5.22
N PHE A 86 -12.56 11.38 -5.85
CA PHE A 86 -13.52 10.44 -6.43
C PHE A 86 -14.35 9.73 -5.36
N TYR A 87 -13.82 9.55 -4.15
CA TYR A 87 -14.58 8.99 -3.03
C TYR A 87 -15.79 9.82 -2.62
N TRP A 88 -15.80 11.12 -2.90
CA TRP A 88 -17.00 11.94 -2.72
C TRP A 88 -18.16 11.45 -3.60
N ILE A 89 -17.84 10.97 -4.80
CA ILE A 89 -18.79 10.46 -5.78
C ILE A 89 -19.12 9.00 -5.48
N THR A 90 -18.11 8.18 -5.18
CA THR A 90 -18.29 6.72 -5.00
C THR A 90 -18.86 6.34 -3.64
N GLY A 91 -18.69 7.19 -2.60
CA GLY A 91 -19.14 6.89 -1.25
C GLY A 91 -20.65 6.64 -1.11
N VAL A 92 -21.48 7.10 -2.05
CA VAL A 92 -22.92 6.80 -2.04
C VAL A 92 -23.27 5.45 -2.63
N TRP A 93 -22.41 4.89 -3.49
CA TRP A 93 -22.72 3.68 -4.26
C TRP A 93 -23.06 2.53 -3.33
N TYR A 94 -22.15 2.23 -2.41
CA TYR A 94 -22.28 1.10 -1.48
C TYR A 94 -23.48 1.26 -0.55
N ARG A 95 -23.80 2.50 -0.15
CA ARG A 95 -24.98 2.74 0.67
C ARG A 95 -26.27 2.50 -0.11
N ARG A 96 -26.34 2.93 -1.38
CA ARG A 96 -27.49 2.73 -2.28
C ARG A 96 -27.68 1.29 -2.72
N MET A 97 -26.60 0.51 -2.83
CA MET A 97 -26.65 -0.92 -3.13
C MET A 97 -27.51 -1.67 -2.11
N ARG A 98 -27.48 -1.26 -0.83
CA ARG A 98 -28.18 -1.93 0.29
C ARG A 98 -27.84 -3.41 0.42
N HIS A 99 -26.68 -3.80 -0.10
CA HIS A 99 -26.14 -5.15 -0.04
C HIS A 99 -25.20 -5.34 1.14
N MET A 100 -25.02 -6.59 1.54
CA MET A 100 -24.06 -6.96 2.58
C MET A 100 -22.68 -7.23 1.98
N THR A 101 -22.64 -7.74 0.74
CA THR A 101 -21.41 -8.08 0.04
C THR A 101 -21.45 -7.54 -1.38
N LEU A 102 -20.27 -7.35 -1.98
CA LEU A 102 -20.19 -7.09 -3.42
C LEU A 102 -20.62 -8.31 -4.25
N GLY A 103 -20.52 -9.53 -3.70
CA GLY A 103 -21.09 -10.73 -4.33
C GLY A 103 -22.60 -10.59 -4.59
N ASP A 104 -23.36 -10.08 -3.60
CA ASP A 104 -24.80 -9.83 -3.75
C ASP A 104 -25.09 -8.83 -4.89
N TRP A 105 -24.23 -7.82 -5.05
CA TRP A 105 -24.33 -6.87 -6.14
C TRP A 105 -24.17 -7.53 -7.51
N TYR A 106 -23.18 -8.42 -7.68
CA TYR A 106 -23.02 -9.17 -8.93
C TYR A 106 -24.21 -10.08 -9.22
N VAL A 107 -24.79 -10.71 -8.19
CA VAL A 107 -26.00 -11.53 -8.35
C VAL A 107 -27.18 -10.70 -8.82
N GLU A 108 -27.42 -9.54 -8.22
CA GLU A 108 -28.53 -8.67 -8.60
C GLU A 108 -28.32 -8.03 -9.98
N ARG A 109 -27.14 -7.46 -10.24
CA ARG A 109 -26.87 -6.74 -11.50
C ARG A 109 -26.86 -7.68 -12.70
N TYR A 110 -26.33 -8.89 -12.56
CA TYR A 110 -26.16 -9.83 -13.68
C TYR A 110 -27.09 -11.04 -13.60
N GLU A 111 -28.03 -11.07 -12.65
CA GLU A 111 -28.97 -12.17 -12.42
C GLU A 111 -28.27 -13.54 -12.36
N SER A 112 -27.05 -13.57 -11.79
CA SER A 112 -26.15 -14.72 -11.85
C SER A 112 -25.57 -15.06 -10.49
N LYS A 113 -26.18 -16.04 -9.82
CA LYS A 113 -25.63 -16.63 -8.59
C LYS A 113 -24.19 -17.13 -8.78
N PRO A 114 -23.84 -17.83 -9.89
CA PRO A 114 -22.47 -18.28 -10.12
C PRO A 114 -21.46 -17.12 -10.21
N LEU A 115 -21.84 -15.97 -10.77
CA LEU A 115 -20.93 -14.82 -10.85
C LEU A 115 -20.67 -14.22 -9.45
N GLY A 116 -21.69 -14.15 -8.60
CA GLY A 116 -21.52 -13.78 -7.19
C GLY A 116 -20.64 -14.77 -6.42
N ALA A 117 -20.78 -16.07 -6.70
CA ALA A 117 -19.91 -17.11 -6.15
C ALA A 117 -18.45 -16.96 -6.61
N ALA A 118 -18.22 -16.71 -7.91
CA ALA A 118 -16.89 -16.47 -8.45
C ALA A 118 -16.22 -15.24 -7.83
N TYR A 119 -16.97 -14.13 -7.69
CA TYR A 119 -16.48 -12.95 -6.97
C TYR A 119 -16.16 -13.26 -5.51
N SER A 120 -16.91 -14.15 -4.87
CA SER A 120 -16.67 -14.54 -3.47
C SER A 120 -15.42 -15.37 -3.30
N ILE A 121 -15.15 -16.31 -4.21
CA ILE A 121 -13.88 -17.05 -4.26
C ILE A 121 -12.72 -16.07 -4.48
N PHE A 122 -12.87 -15.15 -5.44
CA PHE A 122 -11.90 -14.07 -5.66
C PHE A 122 -11.66 -13.27 -4.37
N GLY A 123 -12.71 -12.81 -3.69
CA GLY A 123 -12.61 -11.96 -2.51
C GLY A 123 -11.97 -12.66 -1.32
N VAL A 124 -12.28 -13.95 -1.12
CA VAL A 124 -11.65 -14.77 -0.07
C VAL A 124 -10.16 -14.98 -0.34
N THR A 125 -9.80 -15.35 -1.57
CA THR A 125 -8.38 -15.48 -1.95
C THR A 125 -7.64 -14.15 -1.83
N PHE A 126 -8.27 -13.06 -2.27
CA PHE A 126 -7.75 -11.70 -2.11
C PHE A 126 -7.50 -11.36 -0.64
N PHE A 127 -8.44 -11.66 0.26
CA PHE A 127 -8.24 -11.42 1.69
C PHE A 127 -7.19 -12.30 2.34
N MET A 128 -7.01 -13.56 1.89
CA MET A 128 -5.92 -14.39 2.40
C MET A 128 -4.54 -13.83 2.02
N ILE A 129 -4.39 -13.38 0.77
CA ILE A 129 -3.13 -12.79 0.27
C ILE A 129 -2.90 -11.39 0.86
N TYR A 130 -3.94 -10.59 0.96
CA TYR A 130 -3.81 -9.23 1.51
C TYR A 130 -3.64 -9.28 3.04
N GLY A 131 -4.32 -10.21 3.71
CA GLY A 131 -4.14 -10.51 5.13
C GLY A 131 -2.73 -11.02 5.46
N SER A 132 -2.12 -11.84 4.59
CA SER A 132 -0.76 -12.33 4.80
C SER A 132 0.27 -11.20 4.84
N MET A 133 0.09 -10.18 3.99
CA MET A 133 0.93 -8.99 4.00
C MET A 133 0.87 -8.26 5.35
N PHE A 134 -0.32 -8.17 5.97
CA PHE A 134 -0.44 -7.56 7.30
C PHE A 134 0.30 -8.38 8.34
N PHE A 135 0.14 -9.71 8.37
CA PHE A 135 0.88 -10.60 9.29
C PHE A 135 2.41 -10.48 9.16
N THR A 136 2.92 -10.45 7.94
CA THR A 136 4.36 -10.25 7.68
C THR A 136 4.83 -8.87 8.15
N ALA A 137 4.02 -7.82 7.94
CA ALA A 137 4.33 -6.48 8.44
C ALA A 137 4.36 -6.45 9.98
N ILE A 138 3.41 -7.12 10.67
CA ILE A 138 3.41 -7.20 12.14
C ILE A 138 4.74 -7.76 12.63
N ALA A 139 5.17 -8.88 12.05
CA ALA A 139 6.42 -9.54 12.41
C ALA A 139 7.62 -8.61 12.26
N LYS A 140 7.75 -7.91 11.13
CA LYS A 140 8.83 -6.94 10.90
C LYS A 140 8.81 -5.75 11.85
N THR A 141 7.63 -5.27 12.25
CA THR A 141 7.52 -4.15 13.20
C THR A 141 7.83 -4.56 14.63
N ALA A 142 7.40 -5.75 15.02
CA ALA A 142 7.48 -6.21 16.40
C ALA A 142 8.82 -6.89 16.72
N ALA A 143 9.44 -7.58 15.76
CA ALA A 143 10.68 -8.33 15.96
C ALA A 143 11.84 -7.47 16.54
N PRO A 144 12.14 -6.27 16.02
CA PRO A 144 13.20 -5.43 16.58
C PRO A 144 12.91 -4.94 18.00
N MET A 145 11.64 -4.96 18.42
CA MET A 145 11.20 -4.47 19.72
C MET A 145 11.18 -5.59 20.79
N ILE A 146 11.24 -6.85 20.36
CA ILE A 146 11.32 -8.03 21.24
C ILE A 146 12.80 -8.38 21.42
N THR A 147 13.37 -7.87 22.51
CA THR A 147 14.78 -8.06 22.86
C THR A 147 14.94 -9.03 24.04
N GLY A 148 16.06 -9.75 24.05
CA GLY A 148 16.48 -10.60 25.17
C GLY A 148 16.96 -9.77 26.36
N GLY A 149 17.40 -10.44 27.43
CA GLY A 149 17.91 -9.77 28.65
C GLY A 149 19.09 -8.81 28.39
N ASP A 150 19.82 -9.04 27.31
CA ASP A 150 21.01 -8.27 26.92
C ASP A 150 20.69 -7.12 25.94
N GLY A 151 19.41 -6.86 25.65
CA GLY A 151 18.98 -5.81 24.73
C GLY A 151 19.10 -6.16 23.24
N VAL A 152 19.60 -7.36 22.90
CA VAL A 152 19.68 -7.88 21.52
C VAL A 152 18.31 -8.43 21.08
N PRO A 153 17.82 -8.12 19.86
CA PRO A 153 16.58 -8.70 19.34
C PRO A 153 16.60 -10.24 19.33
N ILE A 154 15.50 -10.86 19.75
CA ILE A 154 15.39 -12.33 19.76
C ILE A 154 15.07 -12.80 18.35
N GLU A 155 16.02 -13.41 17.66
CA GLU A 155 15.79 -13.92 16.30
C GLU A 155 15.15 -15.32 16.28
N THR A 156 15.35 -16.12 17.33
CA THR A 156 14.83 -17.50 17.42
C THR A 156 14.26 -17.81 18.82
N ILE A 157 13.19 -18.61 18.86
CA ILE A 157 12.62 -19.17 20.09
C ILE A 157 12.68 -20.69 19.98
N GLY A 158 13.70 -21.29 20.61
CA GLY A 158 13.98 -22.72 20.48
C GLY A 158 14.41 -23.07 19.04
N PRO A 159 13.83 -24.10 18.40
CA PRO A 159 14.18 -24.49 17.03
C PRO A 159 13.47 -23.65 15.95
N PHE A 160 12.63 -22.68 16.33
CA PHE A 160 11.81 -21.91 15.40
C PHE A 160 12.31 -20.46 15.30
N GLU A 161 12.25 -19.92 14.09
CA GLU A 161 12.44 -18.48 13.87
C GLU A 161 11.33 -17.69 14.59
N LEU A 162 11.65 -16.50 15.10
CA LEU A 162 10.69 -15.67 15.83
C LEU A 162 9.37 -15.49 15.07
N ASN A 163 9.45 -15.26 13.76
CA ASN A 163 8.29 -15.04 12.90
C ASN A 163 7.36 -16.25 12.83
N GLN A 164 7.91 -17.47 12.90
CA GLN A 164 7.14 -18.71 12.88
C GLN A 164 6.32 -18.92 14.16
N VAL A 165 6.70 -18.26 15.27
CA VAL A 165 5.97 -18.30 16.53
C VAL A 165 5.06 -17.08 16.69
N LEU A 166 5.57 -15.89 16.38
CA LEU A 166 4.89 -14.62 16.59
C LEU A 166 3.63 -14.47 15.72
N ILE A 167 3.73 -14.82 14.44
CA ILE A 167 2.61 -14.66 13.49
C ILE A 167 1.39 -15.50 13.92
N PRO A 168 1.53 -16.83 14.20
CA PRO A 168 0.40 -17.62 14.70
C PRO A 168 -0.19 -17.11 16.01
N VAL A 169 0.63 -16.67 16.97
CA VAL A 169 0.16 -16.14 18.26
C VAL A 169 -0.73 -14.92 18.04
N ILE A 170 -0.28 -13.98 17.22
CA ILE A 170 -1.06 -12.78 16.89
C ILE A 170 -2.33 -13.17 16.12
N GLY A 171 -2.23 -14.11 15.20
CA GLY A 171 -3.39 -14.66 14.48
C GLY A 171 -4.46 -15.23 15.40
N VAL A 172 -4.06 -15.96 16.45
CA VAL A 172 -5.00 -16.48 17.45
C VAL A 172 -5.68 -15.33 18.20
N ILE A 173 -4.95 -14.29 18.59
CA ILE A 173 -5.52 -13.11 19.26
C ILE A 173 -6.58 -12.45 18.37
N VAL A 174 -6.24 -12.16 17.11
CA VAL A 174 -7.15 -11.59 16.09
C VAL A 174 -8.43 -12.43 15.98
N VAL A 175 -8.29 -13.74 15.83
CA VAL A 175 -9.44 -14.65 15.71
C VAL A 175 -10.32 -14.58 16.96
N LEU A 176 -9.75 -14.61 18.17
CA LEU A 176 -10.52 -14.67 19.42
C LEU A 176 -11.42 -13.45 19.61
N TYR A 177 -10.92 -12.23 19.38
CA TYR A 177 -11.71 -11.03 19.62
C TYR A 177 -12.48 -10.58 18.35
N GLY A 178 -11.98 -10.85 17.14
CA GLY A 178 -12.65 -10.49 15.89
C GLY A 178 -13.93 -11.31 15.65
N ILE A 179 -13.90 -12.62 15.95
CA ILE A 179 -15.09 -13.51 15.92
C ILE A 179 -16.19 -13.03 16.86
N ALA A 180 -15.77 -12.45 17.99
CA ALA A 180 -16.66 -11.95 19.01
C ALA A 180 -17.37 -10.66 18.57
N GLY A 181 -16.60 -9.67 18.12
CA GLY A 181 -17.07 -8.28 18.02
C GLY A 181 -17.72 -7.86 16.71
N GLY A 182 -17.47 -8.57 15.60
CA GLY A 182 -17.97 -8.20 14.27
C GLY A 182 -17.45 -6.82 13.79
N LEU A 183 -18.08 -6.27 12.74
CA LEU A 183 -17.62 -5.01 12.13
C LEU A 183 -17.71 -3.81 13.09
N THR A 184 -18.70 -3.79 13.99
CA THR A 184 -18.83 -2.70 14.97
C THR A 184 -17.64 -2.62 15.91
N ALA A 185 -17.13 -3.75 16.40
CA ALA A 185 -15.95 -3.74 17.26
C ALA A 185 -14.73 -3.20 16.50
N ALA A 186 -14.50 -3.68 15.28
CA ALA A 186 -13.40 -3.21 14.42
C ALA A 186 -13.42 -1.68 14.22
N TYR A 187 -14.60 -1.10 14.04
CA TYR A 187 -14.71 0.36 13.86
C TYR A 187 -14.44 1.15 15.15
N PHE A 188 -14.82 0.61 16.31
CA PHE A 188 -14.49 1.25 17.59
C PHE A 188 -12.99 1.14 17.92
N THR A 189 -12.36 0.02 17.57
CA THR A 189 -10.91 -0.14 17.72
C THR A 189 -10.16 0.79 16.78
N ASP A 190 -10.61 0.92 15.52
CA ASP A 190 -10.08 1.89 14.55
C ASP A 190 -10.15 3.33 15.04
N LEU A 191 -11.25 3.71 15.72
CA LEU A 191 -11.42 5.05 16.28
C LEU A 191 -10.37 5.33 17.37
N ILE A 192 -10.25 4.45 18.37
CA ILE A 192 -9.35 4.64 19.50
C ILE A 192 -7.90 4.67 19.01
N GLN A 193 -7.54 3.66 18.23
CA GLN A 193 -6.20 3.52 17.67
C GLN A 193 -5.86 4.67 16.72
N GLY A 194 -6.78 5.08 15.85
CA GLY A 194 -6.54 6.16 14.91
C GLY A 194 -6.25 7.48 15.63
N ILE A 195 -7.00 7.79 16.70
CA ILE A 195 -6.72 8.97 17.55
C ILE A 195 -5.32 8.86 18.17
N CYS A 196 -4.94 7.70 18.70
CA CYS A 196 -3.63 7.50 19.30
C CYS A 196 -2.49 7.63 18.27
N ILE A 197 -2.60 7.01 17.09
CA ILE A 197 -1.57 7.10 16.04
C ILE A 197 -1.40 8.56 15.59
N ILE A 198 -2.50 9.29 15.39
CA ILE A 198 -2.45 10.72 15.03
C ILE A 198 -1.74 11.50 16.14
N GLY A 199 -2.18 11.35 17.39
CA GLY A 199 -1.62 12.07 18.53
C GLY A 199 -0.13 11.80 18.70
N LEU A 200 0.29 10.54 18.67
CA LEU A 200 1.68 10.14 18.82
C LEU A 200 2.55 10.58 17.63
N SER A 201 2.04 10.50 16.40
CA SER A 201 2.75 10.97 15.21
C SER A 201 2.97 12.48 15.25
N ILE A 202 1.97 13.25 15.70
CA ILE A 202 2.11 14.70 15.90
C ILE A 202 3.13 15.00 17.01
N MET A 203 3.17 14.18 18.06
CA MET A 203 4.07 14.37 19.21
C MET A 203 5.55 14.15 18.84
N LEU A 204 5.84 13.24 17.91
CA LEU A 204 7.20 12.97 17.41
C LEU A 204 7.87 14.19 16.77
N ILE A 205 7.09 15.06 16.11
CA ILE A 205 7.62 16.21 15.38
C ILE A 205 8.27 17.25 16.32
N PRO A 206 7.59 17.84 17.32
CA PRO A 206 8.22 18.82 18.21
C PRO A 206 9.32 18.19 19.07
N ILE A 207 9.16 16.94 19.51
CA ILE A 207 10.20 16.24 20.28
C ILE A 207 11.45 16.04 19.42
N GLY A 208 11.30 15.60 18.18
CA GLY A 208 12.39 15.39 17.25
C GLY A 208 13.08 16.70 16.82
N LEU A 209 12.31 17.77 16.57
CA LEU A 209 12.87 19.09 16.31
C LEU A 209 13.64 19.63 17.52
N ASN A 210 13.15 19.41 18.73
CA ASN A 210 13.87 19.79 19.95
C ASN A 210 15.16 18.98 20.13
N ALA A 211 15.11 17.67 19.86
CA ALA A 211 16.28 16.81 19.89
C ALA A 211 17.36 17.25 18.89
N LEU A 212 16.96 17.79 17.73
CA LEU A 212 17.90 18.43 16.79
C LEU A 212 18.53 19.69 17.38
N THR A 213 17.73 20.57 17.98
CA THR A 213 18.24 21.83 18.54
C THR A 213 19.14 21.64 19.76
N GLU A 214 18.85 20.62 20.59
CA GLU A 214 19.63 20.27 21.79
C GLU A 214 20.88 19.43 21.49
N ASN A 215 21.01 18.90 20.26
CA ASN A 215 22.16 18.11 19.89
C ASN A 215 23.39 19.01 19.71
N GLU A 216 24.31 18.98 20.69
CA GLU A 216 25.54 19.78 20.70
C GLU A 216 26.43 19.55 19.47
N GLU A 217 26.38 18.34 18.88
CA GLU A 217 27.13 18.02 17.68
C GLU A 217 26.48 18.64 16.43
N LEU A 218 25.17 18.77 16.36
CA LEU A 218 24.50 19.35 15.18
C LEU A 218 24.30 20.86 15.31
N ASN A 219 24.26 21.38 16.54
CA ASN A 219 24.02 22.77 16.85
C ASN A 219 24.97 23.32 17.95
N PRO A 220 26.29 23.37 17.72
CA PRO A 220 27.26 23.77 18.75
C PRO A 220 27.05 25.17 19.33
N ALA A 221 26.51 26.08 18.52
CA ALA A 221 26.23 27.47 18.92
C ALA A 221 24.83 27.64 19.55
N GLY A 222 23.96 26.63 19.46
CA GLY A 222 22.59 26.69 19.99
C GLY A 222 21.68 27.70 19.29
N ASP A 223 22.06 28.21 18.11
CA ASP A 223 21.40 29.33 17.43
C ASP A 223 20.49 28.90 16.27
N LYS A 224 20.64 27.66 15.78
CA LYS A 224 19.82 27.12 14.70
C LYS A 224 18.54 26.46 15.21
N SER A 225 17.47 26.63 14.46
CA SER A 225 16.23 25.86 14.61
C SER A 225 16.37 24.45 14.02
N GLY A 226 15.53 23.51 14.46
CA GLY A 226 15.56 22.14 13.95
C GLY A 226 15.39 22.04 12.42
N PHE A 227 14.62 22.95 11.81
CA PHE A 227 14.47 23.01 10.35
C PHE A 227 15.73 23.47 9.63
N GLU A 228 16.40 24.51 10.14
CA GLU A 228 17.70 24.97 9.61
C GLU A 228 18.77 23.90 9.74
N ILE A 229 18.76 23.13 10.84
CA ILE A 229 19.67 22.00 11.03
C ILE A 229 19.43 20.92 9.97
N MET A 230 18.17 20.60 9.63
CA MET A 230 17.88 19.63 8.57
C MET A 230 18.44 20.08 7.21
N HIS A 231 18.26 21.36 6.84
CA HIS A 231 18.80 21.91 5.59
C HIS A 231 20.34 21.98 5.58
N ASP A 232 20.96 22.27 6.72
CA ASP A 232 22.42 22.29 6.87
C ASP A 232 23.05 20.88 6.79
N GLN A 233 22.31 19.85 7.19
CA GLN A 233 22.82 18.49 7.31
C GLN A 233 22.53 17.63 6.09
N LEU A 234 21.31 17.68 5.56
CA LEU A 234 20.85 16.81 4.48
C LEU A 234 21.24 17.35 3.09
N PRO A 235 21.34 16.49 2.07
CA PRO A 235 21.53 16.94 0.69
C PRO A 235 20.38 17.87 0.23
N GLU A 236 20.68 18.91 -0.56
CA GLU A 236 19.65 19.83 -1.10
C GLU A 236 18.50 19.10 -1.81
N GLY A 237 18.82 18.05 -2.57
CA GLY A 237 17.83 17.22 -3.27
C GLY A 237 16.88 16.44 -2.36
N HIS A 238 17.13 16.36 -1.04
CA HIS A 238 16.16 15.79 -0.09
C HIS A 238 14.93 16.67 0.07
N PHE A 239 14.97 17.95 -0.29
CA PHE A 239 13.82 18.85 -0.16
C PHE A 239 13.01 18.98 -1.45
N ASP A 240 13.43 18.32 -2.53
CA ASP A 240 12.70 18.26 -3.79
C ASP A 240 11.45 17.35 -3.70
N LEU A 241 10.28 17.91 -4.05
CA LEU A 241 9.02 17.14 -4.08
C LEU A 241 8.99 16.08 -5.19
N LEU A 242 9.64 16.36 -6.32
CA LEU A 242 9.67 15.51 -7.51
C LEU A 242 11.12 15.42 -7.98
N SER A 243 11.92 14.59 -7.32
CA SER A 243 13.31 14.41 -7.74
C SER A 243 13.37 13.60 -9.05
N SER A 244 14.16 14.07 -10.01
CA SER A 244 14.46 13.33 -11.25
C SER A 244 15.25 12.03 -10.98
N ALA A 245 15.87 11.96 -9.80
CA ALA A 245 16.55 10.79 -9.25
C ALA A 245 15.63 9.83 -8.46
N GLY A 246 14.37 10.19 -8.20
CA GLY A 246 13.46 9.40 -7.35
C GLY A 246 12.83 8.19 -8.05
N GLU A 247 12.34 7.24 -7.25
CA GLU A 247 11.60 6.06 -7.73
C GLU A 247 10.23 6.41 -8.35
N PHE A 248 9.70 7.61 -8.07
CA PHE A 248 8.35 8.04 -8.42
C PHE A 248 8.37 9.12 -9.51
N SER A 249 8.42 8.72 -10.78
CA SER A 249 8.25 9.67 -11.89
C SER A 249 6.80 10.15 -12.00
N LEU A 250 6.58 11.36 -12.54
CA LEU A 250 5.24 11.92 -12.73
C LEU A 250 4.34 10.98 -13.58
N TYR A 251 4.90 10.36 -14.62
CA TYR A 251 4.17 9.40 -15.46
C TYR A 251 3.73 8.16 -14.68
N TYR A 252 4.59 7.63 -13.81
CA TYR A 252 4.26 6.52 -12.94
C TYR A 252 3.15 6.91 -11.94
N LEU A 253 3.23 8.10 -11.33
CA LEU A 253 2.20 8.62 -10.42
C LEU A 253 0.84 8.76 -11.09
N ILE A 254 0.79 9.26 -12.32
CA ILE A 254 -0.47 9.34 -13.08
C ILE A 254 -1.02 7.94 -13.34
N ALA A 255 -0.20 7.02 -13.84
CA ALA A 255 -0.64 5.67 -14.17
C ALA A 255 -1.15 4.89 -12.94
N ILE A 256 -0.44 4.98 -11.82
CA ILE A 256 -0.81 4.27 -10.58
C ILE A 256 -2.08 4.85 -9.95
N VAL A 257 -2.31 6.17 -10.03
CA VAL A 257 -3.58 6.80 -9.58
C VAL A 257 -4.77 6.22 -10.35
N PHE A 258 -4.69 6.14 -11.68
CA PHE A 258 -5.76 5.56 -12.49
C PHE A 258 -6.00 4.08 -12.22
N ALA A 259 -4.93 3.29 -12.10
CA ALA A 259 -5.02 1.87 -11.77
C ALA A 259 -5.74 1.65 -10.43
N ASN A 260 -5.35 2.43 -9.42
CA ASN A 260 -5.91 2.33 -8.08
C ASN A 260 -7.36 2.81 -8.00
N LEU A 261 -7.73 3.86 -8.73
CA LEU A 261 -9.11 4.32 -8.82
C LEU A 261 -10.04 3.22 -9.37
N LEU A 262 -9.59 2.47 -10.37
CA LEU A 262 -10.39 1.39 -10.96
C LEU A 262 -10.46 0.16 -10.06
N GLY A 263 -9.36 -0.18 -9.37
CA GLY A 263 -9.27 -1.38 -8.55
C GLY A 263 -9.96 -1.25 -7.18
N ILE A 264 -9.81 -0.10 -6.50
CA ILE A 264 -10.26 0.05 -5.11
C ILE A 264 -11.76 -0.17 -4.92
N VAL A 265 -12.57 0.29 -5.88
CA VAL A 265 -14.04 0.19 -5.80
C VAL A 265 -14.56 -1.24 -5.89
N VAL A 266 -13.71 -2.17 -6.36
CA VAL A 266 -14.02 -3.59 -6.54
C VAL A 266 -13.48 -4.44 -5.40
N GLN A 267 -12.65 -3.87 -4.52
CA GLN A 267 -12.12 -4.60 -3.38
C GLN A 267 -13.27 -4.97 -2.41
N PRO A 268 -13.34 -6.22 -1.92
CA PRO A 268 -14.55 -6.67 -1.24
C PRO A 268 -14.85 -5.94 0.06
N HIS A 269 -13.83 -5.54 0.82
CA HIS A 269 -14.00 -4.81 2.09
C HIS A 269 -14.59 -3.41 1.88
N PHE A 270 -14.45 -2.85 0.67
CA PHE A 270 -14.92 -1.51 0.35
C PHE A 270 -16.45 -1.42 0.32
N ILE A 271 -17.20 -2.54 0.29
CA ILE A 271 -18.65 -2.54 0.56
C ILE A 271 -18.98 -1.99 1.95
N ALA A 272 -18.15 -2.31 2.94
CA ALA A 272 -18.34 -1.89 4.32
C ALA A 272 -17.70 -0.53 4.54
N THR A 273 -16.39 -0.41 4.26
CA THR A 273 -15.58 0.78 4.56
C THR A 273 -15.76 1.92 3.56
N GLY A 274 -16.20 1.63 2.34
CA GLY A 274 -16.57 2.62 1.31
C GLY A 274 -17.91 3.30 1.56
N GLY A 275 -18.55 3.06 2.71
CA GLY A 275 -19.75 3.78 3.16
C GLY A 275 -21.03 2.96 3.19
N GLY A 276 -21.02 1.66 2.85
CA GLY A 276 -22.22 0.82 2.92
C GLY A 276 -22.72 0.59 4.35
N SER A 277 -21.84 0.68 5.36
CA SER A 277 -22.18 0.58 6.78
C SER A 277 -22.61 1.93 7.40
N ALA A 278 -22.68 3.00 6.61
CA ALA A 278 -23.04 4.34 7.09
C ALA A 278 -24.55 4.48 7.29
N LYS A 279 -24.97 5.32 8.23
CA LYS A 279 -26.40 5.60 8.45
C LYS A 279 -27.11 6.23 7.25
N ASN A 280 -26.41 7.09 6.52
CA ASN A 280 -26.94 7.78 5.34
C ASN A 280 -25.81 8.19 4.39
N GLU A 281 -26.17 8.64 3.18
CA GLU A 281 -25.21 9.03 2.13
C GLU A 281 -24.27 10.16 2.55
N ASN A 282 -24.75 11.12 3.34
CA ASN A 282 -23.90 12.23 3.80
C ASN A 282 -22.82 11.73 4.77
N SER A 283 -23.16 10.80 5.66
CA SER A 283 -22.21 10.18 6.58
C SER A 283 -21.20 9.29 5.83
N ALA A 284 -21.64 8.59 4.78
CA ALA A 284 -20.76 7.81 3.90
C ALA A 284 -19.73 8.70 3.19
N ARG A 285 -20.16 9.79 2.54
CA ARG A 285 -19.27 10.71 1.82
C ARG A 285 -18.26 11.39 2.74
N ILE A 286 -18.75 12.01 3.82
CA ILE A 286 -17.89 12.74 4.75
C ILE A 286 -16.94 11.78 5.45
N GLY A 287 -17.44 10.63 5.90
CA GLY A 287 -16.61 9.60 6.51
C GLY A 287 -15.45 9.19 5.61
N LEU A 288 -15.77 8.72 4.40
CA LEU A 288 -14.79 8.22 3.46
C LEU A 288 -13.75 9.28 3.03
N VAL A 289 -14.21 10.49 2.69
CA VAL A 289 -13.32 11.57 2.22
C VAL A 289 -12.48 12.14 3.36
N THR A 290 -13.09 12.47 4.50
CA THR A 290 -12.34 13.04 5.64
C THR A 290 -11.35 12.04 6.21
N GLY A 291 -11.70 10.74 6.30
CA GLY A 291 -10.77 9.71 6.79
C GLY A 291 -9.54 9.57 5.89
N ASN A 292 -9.74 9.61 4.58
CA ASN A 292 -8.63 9.54 3.63
C ASN A 292 -7.77 10.81 3.62
N PHE A 293 -8.35 12.01 3.75
CA PHE A 293 -7.55 13.23 3.91
C PHE A 293 -6.79 13.27 5.23
N LEU A 294 -7.40 12.81 6.33
CA LEU A 294 -6.74 12.71 7.62
C LEU A 294 -5.50 11.82 7.54
N LYS A 295 -5.56 10.72 6.78
CA LYS A 295 -4.38 9.90 6.45
C LYS A 295 -3.28 10.72 5.76
N ARG A 296 -3.61 11.57 4.79
CA ARG A 296 -2.61 12.39 4.07
C ARG A 296 -1.90 13.38 4.97
N PHE A 297 -2.63 14.01 5.91
CA PHE A 297 -2.00 14.85 6.92
C PHE A 297 -1.06 14.05 7.84
N CYS A 298 -1.42 12.81 8.21
CA CYS A 298 -0.52 11.94 8.96
C CYS A 298 0.75 11.59 8.18
N THR A 299 0.64 11.32 6.88
CA THR A 299 1.79 11.06 6.01
C THR A 299 2.80 12.22 6.02
N ILE A 300 2.34 13.48 6.11
CA ILE A 300 3.23 14.64 6.25
C ILE A 300 3.99 14.59 7.59
N GLY A 301 3.32 14.20 8.67
CA GLY A 301 3.99 14.01 9.97
C GLY A 301 5.03 12.87 9.95
N TRP A 302 4.73 11.77 9.25
CA TRP A 302 5.69 10.67 9.08
C TRP A 302 6.89 11.08 8.24
N LEU A 303 6.66 11.85 7.17
CA LEU A 303 7.72 12.47 6.38
C LEU A 303 8.64 13.33 7.25
N LEU A 304 8.08 14.24 8.07
CA LEU A 304 8.87 15.09 8.96
C LEU A 304 9.71 14.28 9.94
N THR A 305 9.09 13.28 10.57
CA THR A 305 9.79 12.37 11.48
C THR A 305 10.94 11.66 10.78
N ALA A 306 10.76 11.29 9.50
CA ALA A 306 11.79 10.65 8.70
C ALA A 306 12.96 11.58 8.36
N LEU A 307 12.69 12.85 8.03
CA LEU A 307 13.74 13.85 7.80
C LEU A 307 14.52 14.16 9.08
N ILE A 308 13.81 14.25 10.21
CA ILE A 308 14.43 14.36 11.55
C ILE A 308 15.34 13.15 11.80
N ALA A 309 14.85 11.93 11.55
CA ALA A 309 15.64 10.72 11.73
C ALA A 309 16.84 10.65 10.78
N ALA A 310 16.68 11.05 9.52
CA ALA A 310 17.78 11.17 8.54
C ALA A 310 18.85 12.18 8.97
N THR A 311 18.49 13.13 9.83
CA THR A 311 19.39 14.14 10.36
C THR A 311 20.04 13.70 11.67
N LEU A 312 19.27 13.15 12.62
CA LEU A 312 19.77 12.72 13.93
C LEU A 312 20.59 11.43 13.85
N TYR A 313 20.18 10.49 13.01
CA TYR A 313 20.64 9.10 13.05
C TYR A 313 21.30 8.66 11.73
N ALA A 314 21.87 9.60 10.99
CA ALA A 314 22.52 9.36 9.69
C ALA A 314 23.67 8.34 9.76
N ASP A 315 24.29 8.25 10.92
CA ASP A 315 25.46 7.46 11.31
C ASP A 315 25.13 6.15 12.02
N VAL A 316 23.86 5.80 12.19
CA VAL A 316 23.46 4.54 12.82
C VAL A 316 23.61 3.38 11.82
N PRO A 317 24.52 2.40 12.05
CA PRO A 317 24.78 1.31 11.11
C PRO A 317 23.53 0.51 10.73
N GLU A 318 22.64 0.27 11.69
CA GLU A 318 21.41 -0.48 11.48
C GLU A 318 20.46 0.22 10.50
N LEU A 319 20.42 1.56 10.51
CA LEU A 319 19.57 2.35 9.61
C LEU A 319 20.22 2.54 8.23
N ILE A 320 21.55 2.58 8.18
CA ILE A 320 22.30 2.61 6.92
C ILE A 320 22.10 1.30 6.15
N GLN A 321 22.16 0.17 6.86
CA GLN A 321 21.98 -1.17 6.29
C GLN A 321 20.50 -1.47 5.97
N ASP A 322 19.59 -1.11 6.87
CA ASP A 322 18.16 -1.38 6.71
C ASP A 322 17.29 -0.15 7.04
N PRO A 323 17.03 0.72 6.03
CA PRO A 323 16.18 1.89 6.19
C PRO A 323 14.71 1.58 6.54
N ASP A 324 14.24 0.32 6.45
CA ASP A 324 12.87 -0.02 6.91
C ASP A 324 12.74 0.17 8.43
N LYS A 325 13.86 0.16 9.17
CA LYS A 325 13.88 0.34 10.64
C LYS A 325 13.72 1.78 11.09
N THR A 326 13.84 2.78 10.20
CA THR A 326 13.90 4.21 10.56
C THR A 326 12.72 4.66 11.42
N TRP A 327 11.48 4.30 11.07
CA TRP A 327 10.29 4.72 11.83
C TRP A 327 10.29 4.15 13.26
N GLY A 328 10.60 2.84 13.38
CA GLY A 328 10.63 2.15 14.65
C GLY A 328 11.75 2.69 15.55
N TYR A 329 12.94 2.89 14.98
CA TYR A 329 14.08 3.46 15.68
C TYR A 329 13.78 4.88 16.18
N ALA A 330 13.31 5.78 15.30
CA ALA A 330 12.95 7.14 15.67
C ALA A 330 11.87 7.18 16.77
N THR A 331 10.88 6.29 16.69
CA THR A 331 9.85 6.16 17.73
C THR A 331 10.45 5.76 19.08
N MET A 332 11.38 4.80 19.07
CA MET A 332 12.00 4.28 20.28
C MET A 332 12.95 5.28 20.92
N GLU A 333 13.69 6.05 20.14
CA GLU A 333 14.61 7.06 20.67
C GLU A 333 13.89 8.33 21.11
N LEU A 334 12.90 8.81 20.35
CA LEU A 334 12.25 10.10 20.61
C LEU A 334 11.12 10.02 21.64
N LEU A 335 10.31 8.95 21.67
CA LEU A 335 9.23 8.87 22.66
C LEU A 335 9.76 8.51 24.04
N GLY A 336 9.11 8.99 25.09
CA GLY A 336 9.42 8.59 26.47
C GLY A 336 8.81 7.23 26.88
N PRO A 337 9.19 6.69 28.05
CA PRO A 337 8.57 5.51 28.64
C PRO A 337 7.03 5.62 28.72
N GLY A 338 6.33 4.52 28.43
CA GLY A 338 4.87 4.45 28.33
C GLY A 338 4.36 4.81 26.93
N LEU A 339 4.87 5.89 26.32
CA LEU A 339 4.48 6.33 24.97
C LEU A 339 5.02 5.39 23.88
N ARG A 340 6.22 4.82 24.08
CA ARG A 340 6.78 3.77 23.20
C ARG A 340 5.86 2.55 23.19
N GLY A 341 5.44 2.09 24.37
CA GLY A 341 4.48 1.00 24.54
C GLY A 341 3.12 1.30 23.90
N LEU A 342 2.61 2.52 24.06
CA LEU A 342 1.36 2.95 23.42
C LEU A 342 1.47 2.97 21.89
N MET A 343 2.58 3.47 21.34
CA MET A 343 2.79 3.48 19.89
C MET A 343 2.80 2.06 19.33
N LEU A 344 3.55 1.16 19.96
CA LEU A 344 3.56 -0.25 19.56
C LEU A 344 2.17 -0.87 19.64
N ALA A 345 1.44 -0.65 20.74
CA ALA A 345 0.08 -1.14 20.90
C ALA A 345 -0.84 -0.68 19.76
N CYS A 346 -0.73 0.59 19.36
CA CYS A 346 -1.54 1.16 18.30
C CYS A 346 -1.15 0.65 16.90
N LEU A 347 0.14 0.45 16.63
CA LEU A 347 0.61 -0.13 15.37
C LEU A 347 0.16 -1.60 15.24
N LEU A 348 0.25 -2.37 16.32
CA LEU A 348 -0.24 -3.76 16.35
C LEU A 348 -1.76 -3.80 16.14
N ALA A 349 -2.51 -2.94 16.83
CA ALA A 349 -3.96 -2.87 16.64
C ALA A 349 -4.36 -2.48 15.21
N ALA A 350 -3.58 -1.63 14.53
CA ALA A 350 -3.87 -1.21 13.15
C ALA A 350 -3.89 -2.39 12.20
N LEU A 351 -2.90 -3.25 12.37
CA LEU A 351 -2.75 -4.47 11.63
C LEU A 351 -3.89 -5.44 11.94
N MET A 352 -4.17 -5.62 13.23
CA MET A 352 -5.18 -6.57 13.68
C MET A 352 -6.60 -6.16 13.23
N SER A 353 -6.95 -4.88 13.33
CA SER A 353 -8.25 -4.35 12.89
C SER A 353 -8.48 -4.49 11.38
N SER A 354 -7.41 -4.33 10.59
CA SER A 354 -7.48 -4.56 9.14
C SER A 354 -7.80 -6.03 8.83
N VAL A 355 -7.14 -6.97 9.51
CA VAL A 355 -7.40 -8.40 9.34
C VAL A 355 -8.80 -8.76 9.84
N ASP A 356 -9.29 -8.14 10.92
CA ASP A 356 -10.66 -8.35 11.40
C ASP A 356 -11.72 -7.93 10.39
N ALA A 357 -11.57 -6.73 9.81
CA ALA A 357 -12.50 -6.24 8.81
C ALA A 357 -12.54 -7.19 7.59
N GLN A 358 -11.39 -7.69 7.15
CA GLN A 358 -11.29 -8.68 6.07
C GLN A 358 -11.91 -10.03 6.47
N MET A 359 -11.69 -10.48 7.70
CA MET A 359 -12.29 -11.69 8.24
C MET A 359 -13.82 -11.59 8.24
N VAL A 360 -14.37 -10.48 8.73
CA VAL A 360 -15.82 -10.25 8.82
C VAL A 360 -16.43 -10.11 7.42
N VAL A 361 -15.84 -9.32 6.53
CA VAL A 361 -16.39 -9.16 5.17
C VAL A 361 -16.20 -10.43 4.32
N GLY A 362 -15.06 -11.11 4.46
CA GLY A 362 -14.77 -12.36 3.76
C GLY A 362 -15.69 -13.49 4.20
N SER A 363 -15.97 -13.60 5.49
CA SER A 363 -16.96 -14.56 5.99
C SER A 363 -18.37 -14.25 5.47
N ALA A 364 -18.73 -12.97 5.31
CA ALA A 364 -20.00 -12.57 4.70
C ALA A 364 -20.11 -13.07 3.24
N LEU A 365 -19.03 -12.96 2.44
CA LEU A 365 -18.98 -13.49 1.07
C LEU A 365 -19.25 -14.99 1.07
N ILE A 366 -18.57 -15.75 1.93
CA ILE A 366 -18.78 -17.20 2.00
C ILE A 366 -20.21 -17.52 2.43
N VAL A 367 -20.71 -16.91 3.50
CA VAL A 367 -22.05 -17.20 4.03
C VAL A 367 -23.14 -16.88 3.00
N ARG A 368 -23.09 -15.68 2.39
CA ARG A 368 -24.19 -15.18 1.57
C ARG A 368 -24.14 -15.62 0.12
N ASN A 369 -22.96 -15.84 -0.43
CA ASN A 369 -22.79 -16.09 -1.86
C ASN A 369 -22.34 -17.53 -2.17
N LEU A 370 -21.87 -18.30 -1.19
CA LEU A 370 -21.50 -19.71 -1.35
C LEU A 370 -22.37 -20.64 -0.50
N TYR A 371 -22.40 -20.43 0.82
CA TYR A 371 -23.03 -21.37 1.75
C TYR A 371 -24.57 -21.33 1.67
N ALA A 372 -25.18 -20.15 1.83
CA ALA A 372 -26.64 -20.04 1.78
C ALA A 372 -27.21 -20.45 0.40
N PRO A 373 -26.68 -19.98 -0.75
CA PRO A 373 -27.30 -20.29 -2.03
C PRO A 373 -27.14 -21.74 -2.51
N TYR A 374 -26.06 -22.43 -2.10
CA TYR A 374 -25.70 -23.75 -2.65
C TYR A 374 -25.69 -24.89 -1.63
N ILE A 375 -25.51 -24.62 -0.34
CA ILE A 375 -25.39 -25.66 0.70
C ILE A 375 -26.64 -25.71 1.57
N LYS A 376 -27.03 -24.58 2.19
CA LYS A 376 -28.18 -24.54 3.11
C LYS A 376 -28.97 -23.22 3.00
N PRO A 377 -29.97 -23.13 2.09
CA PRO A 377 -30.70 -21.88 1.81
C PRO A 377 -31.70 -21.42 2.88
N GLN A 378 -32.14 -22.32 3.76
CA GLN A 378 -33.16 -22.03 4.77
C GLN A 378 -32.64 -22.24 6.19
N ALA A 379 -31.38 -21.87 6.45
CA ALA A 379 -30.83 -21.92 7.80
C ALA A 379 -31.31 -20.70 8.62
N SER A 380 -31.25 -20.82 9.95
CA SER A 380 -31.56 -19.69 10.84
C SER A 380 -30.44 -18.63 10.81
N GLU A 381 -30.76 -17.39 11.17
CA GLU A 381 -29.78 -16.31 11.34
C GLU A 381 -28.62 -16.72 12.25
N GLN A 382 -28.92 -17.39 13.37
CA GLN A 382 -27.90 -17.87 14.31
C GLN A 382 -26.97 -18.92 13.69
N HIS A 383 -27.51 -19.79 12.81
CA HIS A 383 -26.69 -20.76 12.07
C HIS A 383 -25.75 -20.03 11.11
N TYR A 384 -26.25 -19.05 10.35
CA TYR A 384 -25.41 -18.26 9.43
C TYR A 384 -24.33 -17.46 10.15
N LEU A 385 -24.62 -16.90 11.33
CA LEU A 385 -23.63 -16.22 12.17
C LEU A 385 -22.51 -17.18 12.61
N TRP A 386 -22.85 -18.39 13.06
CA TRP A 386 -21.85 -19.40 13.43
C TRP A 386 -21.00 -19.85 12.24
N VAL A 387 -21.61 -20.06 11.08
CA VAL A 387 -20.86 -20.36 9.85
C VAL A 387 -19.93 -19.21 9.50
N GLY A 388 -20.37 -17.96 9.61
CA GLY A 388 -19.55 -16.77 9.39
C GLY A 388 -18.33 -16.69 10.32
N ARG A 389 -18.51 -17.03 11.59
CA ARG A 389 -17.40 -17.07 12.55
C ARG A 389 -16.35 -18.13 12.20
N ILE A 390 -16.80 -19.33 11.83
CA ILE A 390 -15.90 -20.43 11.43
C ILE A 390 -15.17 -20.08 10.13
N THR A 391 -15.89 -19.57 9.12
CA THR A 391 -15.28 -19.22 7.84
C THR A 391 -14.34 -18.03 7.97
N GLY A 392 -14.65 -17.08 8.85
CA GLY A 392 -13.73 -16.01 9.23
C GLY A 392 -12.41 -16.55 9.80
N ALA A 393 -12.48 -17.47 10.76
CA ALA A 393 -11.29 -18.13 11.31
C ALA A 393 -10.44 -18.78 10.22
N LEU A 394 -11.08 -19.47 9.26
CA LEU A 394 -10.39 -20.10 8.13
C LEU A 394 -9.68 -19.09 7.22
N ILE A 395 -10.25 -17.90 7.01
CA ILE A 395 -9.61 -16.83 6.23
C ILE A 395 -8.35 -16.33 6.92
N VAL A 396 -8.41 -16.12 8.24
CA VAL A 396 -7.24 -15.70 9.03
C VAL A 396 -6.18 -16.79 9.02
N THR A 397 -6.55 -18.05 9.23
CA THR A 397 -5.62 -19.19 9.13
C THR A 397 -4.98 -19.28 7.74
N GLY A 398 -5.76 -19.08 6.67
CA GLY A 398 -5.22 -19.00 5.31
C GLY A 398 -4.19 -17.89 5.17
N SER A 399 -4.48 -16.71 5.72
CA SER A 399 -3.55 -15.56 5.72
C SER A 399 -2.24 -15.86 6.45
N ILE A 400 -2.30 -16.57 7.58
CA ILE A 400 -1.11 -17.01 8.34
C ILE A 400 -0.28 -17.99 7.50
N ILE A 401 -0.91 -18.99 6.89
CA ILE A 401 -0.22 -19.97 6.04
C ILE A 401 0.46 -19.26 4.87
N PHE A 402 -0.23 -18.34 4.19
CA PHE A 402 0.36 -17.56 3.11
C PHE A 402 1.52 -16.68 3.59
N SER A 403 1.40 -16.06 4.78
CA SER A 403 2.45 -15.20 5.35
C SER A 403 3.74 -15.98 5.64
N LEU A 404 3.61 -17.22 6.11
CA LEU A 404 4.76 -18.11 6.37
C LEU A 404 5.30 -18.77 5.09
N SER A 405 4.53 -18.82 4.00
CA SER A 405 4.91 -19.50 2.76
C SER A 405 5.46 -18.55 1.69
N ILE A 406 5.02 -17.29 1.68
CA ILE A 406 5.40 -16.28 0.69
C ILE A 406 6.26 -15.22 1.38
N ASN A 407 7.58 -15.27 1.13
CA ASN A 407 8.53 -14.32 1.70
C ASN A 407 8.61 -12.98 0.95
N ASP A 408 8.10 -12.90 -0.29
CA ASP A 408 8.14 -11.67 -1.09
C ASP A 408 6.92 -10.77 -0.83
N MET A 409 7.09 -9.80 0.09
CA MET A 409 6.09 -8.78 0.40
C MET A 409 5.82 -7.82 -0.77
N LEU A 410 6.84 -7.50 -1.58
CA LEU A 410 6.68 -6.58 -2.72
C LEU A 410 5.88 -7.24 -3.85
N GLY A 411 6.09 -8.54 -4.08
CA GLY A 411 5.26 -9.36 -4.96
C GLY A 411 3.80 -9.42 -4.50
N GLN A 412 3.56 -9.61 -3.20
CA GLN A 412 2.20 -9.57 -2.62
C GLN A 412 1.53 -8.21 -2.83
N LEU A 413 2.25 -7.11 -2.61
CA LEU A 413 1.73 -5.76 -2.82
C LEU A 413 1.37 -5.50 -4.29
N LYS A 414 2.23 -5.92 -5.23
CA LYS A 414 1.91 -5.85 -6.66
C LYS A 414 0.65 -6.65 -6.98
N LEU A 415 0.53 -7.87 -6.46
CA LEU A 415 -0.64 -8.72 -6.66
C LEU A 415 -1.91 -8.07 -6.11
N ASN A 416 -1.83 -7.38 -4.97
CA ASN A 416 -2.94 -6.62 -4.37
C ASN A 416 -3.47 -5.52 -5.30
N PHE A 417 -2.62 -4.87 -6.09
CA PHE A 417 -3.05 -3.88 -7.07
C PHE A 417 -3.69 -4.49 -8.32
N TRP A 418 -3.19 -5.64 -8.78
CA TRP A 418 -3.62 -6.24 -10.05
C TRP A 418 -4.83 -7.14 -9.93
N PHE A 419 -4.92 -7.90 -8.84
CA PHE A 419 -5.96 -8.94 -8.70
C PHE A 419 -7.38 -8.35 -8.74
N PRO A 420 -7.68 -7.19 -8.08
CA PRO A 420 -9.00 -6.56 -8.18
C PRO A 420 -9.42 -6.15 -9.60
N LEU A 421 -8.47 -5.91 -10.51
CA LEU A 421 -8.78 -5.49 -11.88
C LEU A 421 -9.53 -6.57 -12.68
N VAL A 422 -9.45 -7.84 -12.27
CA VAL A 422 -10.20 -8.97 -12.88
C VAL A 422 -11.70 -8.68 -12.94
N PHE A 423 -12.23 -7.99 -11.92
CA PHE A 423 -13.65 -7.69 -11.78
C PHE A 423 -13.99 -6.22 -12.04
N ALA A 424 -12.99 -5.38 -12.37
CA ALA A 424 -13.15 -3.93 -12.59
C ALA A 424 -14.08 -3.60 -13.76
N ALA A 425 -13.85 -4.17 -14.95
CA ALA A 425 -14.70 -3.91 -16.11
C ALA A 425 -16.17 -4.32 -15.86
N PRO A 426 -16.46 -5.55 -15.35
CA PRO A 426 -17.82 -5.92 -14.93
C PRO A 426 -18.43 -4.99 -13.90
N PHE A 427 -17.65 -4.48 -12.95
CA PHE A 427 -18.17 -3.55 -11.96
C PHE A 427 -18.56 -2.20 -12.59
N TRP A 428 -17.60 -1.53 -13.21
CA TRP A 428 -17.76 -0.18 -13.76
C TRP A 428 -18.81 -0.11 -14.87
N LEU A 429 -18.78 -1.05 -15.82
CA LEU A 429 -19.78 -1.10 -16.89
C LEU A 429 -21.16 -1.51 -16.34
N GLY A 430 -21.21 -2.41 -15.36
CA GLY A 430 -22.47 -2.79 -14.70
C GLY A 430 -23.13 -1.63 -13.98
N MET A 431 -22.34 -0.76 -13.33
CA MET A 431 -22.82 0.41 -12.60
C MET A 431 -23.58 1.41 -13.49
N TYR A 432 -23.20 1.55 -14.76
CA TYR A 432 -23.67 2.65 -15.61
C TYR A 432 -24.25 2.26 -16.96
N TRP A 433 -24.06 1.03 -17.44
CA TRP A 433 -24.45 0.64 -18.79
C TRP A 433 -25.40 -0.55 -18.79
N ARG A 434 -26.65 -0.35 -19.25
CA ARG A 434 -27.69 -1.39 -19.21
C ARG A 434 -27.33 -2.60 -20.06
N ARG A 435 -26.64 -2.38 -21.19
CA ARG A 435 -26.27 -3.43 -22.16
C ARG A 435 -25.15 -4.36 -21.68
N ALA A 436 -24.41 -3.98 -20.62
CA ALA A 436 -23.44 -4.87 -20.00
C ALA A 436 -24.13 -6.14 -19.51
N ASN A 437 -23.86 -7.26 -20.20
CA ASN A 437 -24.58 -8.51 -19.99
C ASN A 437 -23.71 -9.58 -19.31
N THR A 438 -24.39 -10.56 -18.70
CA THR A 438 -23.78 -11.61 -17.88
C THR A 438 -22.73 -12.45 -18.62
N LYS A 439 -22.95 -12.76 -19.89
CA LYS A 439 -21.99 -13.57 -20.68
C LYS A 439 -20.72 -12.79 -20.97
N ALA A 440 -20.85 -11.53 -21.37
CA ALA A 440 -19.71 -10.65 -21.56
C ALA A 440 -18.90 -10.51 -20.28
N ALA A 441 -19.55 -10.29 -19.13
CA ALA A 441 -18.88 -10.23 -17.83
C ALA A 441 -18.08 -11.50 -17.52
N TRP A 442 -18.66 -12.69 -17.71
CA TRP A 442 -17.97 -13.96 -17.50
C TRP A 442 -16.76 -14.15 -18.40
N ILE A 443 -16.91 -13.90 -19.70
CA ILE A 443 -15.80 -14.04 -20.66
C ILE A 443 -14.69 -13.05 -20.32
N THR A 444 -15.02 -11.82 -19.91
CA THR A 444 -14.03 -10.83 -19.47
C THR A 444 -13.29 -11.28 -18.21
N VAL A 445 -13.98 -11.80 -17.20
CA VAL A 445 -13.34 -12.32 -15.97
C VAL A 445 -12.40 -13.48 -16.31
N VAL A 446 -12.86 -14.43 -17.12
CA VAL A 446 -12.05 -15.58 -17.56
C VAL A 446 -10.85 -15.10 -18.38
N TYR A 447 -11.04 -14.18 -19.32
CA TYR A 447 -9.95 -13.57 -20.09
C TYR A 447 -8.90 -12.94 -19.17
N CYS A 448 -9.33 -12.17 -18.15
CA CYS A 448 -8.39 -11.54 -17.22
C CYS A 448 -7.60 -12.59 -16.43
N LEU A 449 -8.25 -13.62 -15.90
CA LEU A 449 -7.59 -14.70 -15.17
C LEU A 449 -6.60 -15.46 -16.05
N PHE A 450 -6.98 -15.80 -17.28
CA PHE A 450 -6.10 -16.52 -18.19
C PHE A 450 -4.93 -15.67 -18.66
N PHE A 451 -5.20 -14.48 -19.18
CA PHE A 451 -4.21 -13.66 -19.86
C PHE A 451 -3.26 -12.93 -18.89
N PHE A 452 -3.75 -12.53 -17.71
CA PHE A 452 -2.93 -11.76 -16.75
C PHE A 452 -2.35 -12.60 -15.61
N PHE A 453 -2.84 -13.82 -15.38
CA PHE A 453 -2.38 -14.66 -14.27
C PHE A 453 -1.96 -16.07 -14.73
N LEU A 454 -2.85 -16.84 -15.35
CA LEU A 454 -2.56 -18.25 -15.65
C LEU A 454 -1.48 -18.43 -16.72
N ILE A 455 -1.55 -17.75 -17.87
CA ILE A 455 -0.53 -17.88 -18.92
C ILE A 455 0.81 -17.29 -18.45
N PRO A 456 0.87 -16.10 -17.82
CA PRO A 456 2.09 -15.59 -17.22
C PRO A 456 2.79 -16.54 -16.25
N TYR A 457 2.03 -17.26 -15.43
CA TYR A 457 2.55 -18.15 -14.40
C TYR A 457 2.85 -19.57 -14.92
N PHE A 458 1.87 -20.23 -15.55
CA PHE A 458 1.99 -21.62 -16.02
C PHE A 458 2.60 -21.76 -17.42
N GLY A 459 2.49 -20.75 -18.28
CA GLY A 459 3.08 -20.77 -19.62
C GLY A 459 4.57 -21.08 -19.59
N PRO A 460 5.38 -20.35 -18.80
CA PRO A 460 6.82 -20.62 -18.65
C PRO A 460 7.17 -21.99 -18.07
N THR A 461 6.26 -22.63 -17.31
CA THR A 461 6.48 -23.97 -16.76
C THR A 461 6.10 -25.08 -17.75
N LEU A 462 5.10 -24.85 -18.60
CA LEU A 462 4.65 -25.80 -19.61
C LEU A 462 5.51 -25.72 -20.88
N PHE A 463 5.93 -24.52 -21.26
CA PHE A 463 6.73 -24.24 -22.46
C PHE A 463 8.07 -23.64 -22.04
N THR A 464 8.99 -24.51 -21.62
CA THR A 464 10.34 -24.09 -21.17
C THR A 464 11.12 -23.34 -22.25
N SER A 465 10.85 -23.62 -23.53
CA SER A 465 11.43 -22.92 -24.69
C SER A 465 11.12 -21.42 -24.73
N TRP A 466 10.08 -20.95 -24.04
CA TRP A 466 9.80 -19.52 -23.94
C TRP A 466 10.86 -18.79 -23.12
N ARG A 467 11.45 -19.46 -22.12
CA ARG A 467 12.45 -18.85 -21.24
C ARG A 467 13.73 -18.50 -21.99
N THR A 468 14.13 -19.26 -23.00
CA THR A 468 15.36 -19.03 -23.77
C THR A 468 15.12 -18.32 -25.11
N ASN A 469 13.89 -17.90 -25.39
CA ASN A 469 13.57 -17.20 -26.63
C ASN A 469 14.18 -15.78 -26.61
N THR A 470 15.00 -15.46 -27.61
CA THR A 470 15.69 -14.16 -27.75
C THR A 470 14.73 -12.98 -27.92
N GLU A 471 13.54 -13.19 -28.49
CA GLU A 471 12.52 -12.14 -28.57
C GLU A 471 11.88 -11.82 -27.21
N LEU A 472 11.81 -12.80 -26.31
CA LEU A 472 11.20 -12.64 -24.99
C LEU A 472 12.22 -12.25 -23.92
N THR A 473 13.50 -12.54 -24.11
CA THR A 473 14.60 -12.22 -23.16
C THR A 473 15.20 -10.83 -23.37
N GLN A 474 14.48 -9.93 -24.05
CA GLN A 474 14.92 -8.55 -24.24
C GLN A 474 14.95 -7.79 -22.92
N ILE A 475 16.03 -7.05 -22.71
CA ILE A 475 16.24 -6.15 -21.56
C ILE A 475 16.46 -4.72 -22.06
N THR A 476 16.08 -3.74 -21.26
CA THR A 476 16.54 -2.35 -21.50
C THR A 476 18.06 -2.27 -21.35
N PRO A 477 18.75 -1.34 -22.05
CA PRO A 477 20.17 -1.11 -21.86
C PRO A 477 20.50 -0.93 -20.38
N ILE A 478 21.57 -1.58 -19.90
CA ILE A 478 22.04 -1.36 -18.53
C ILE A 478 22.85 -0.08 -18.57
N VAL A 479 22.46 0.92 -17.77
CA VAL A 479 23.10 2.23 -17.77
C VAL A 479 23.47 2.58 -16.33
N GLU A 480 24.76 2.71 -16.08
CA GLU A 480 25.31 3.27 -14.85
C GLU A 480 25.52 4.77 -15.05
N THR A 481 24.71 5.56 -14.35
CA THR A 481 24.87 7.01 -14.30
C THR A 481 25.60 7.36 -13.01
N THR A 482 26.83 7.85 -13.13
CA THR A 482 27.56 8.47 -12.04
C THR A 482 27.35 9.97 -12.10
N THR A 483 26.67 10.52 -11.10
CA THR A 483 26.50 11.97 -10.94
C THR A 483 27.38 12.45 -9.80
N MET A 484 28.08 13.55 -10.02
CA MET A 484 28.92 14.16 -9.01
C MET A 484 28.05 15.03 -8.10
N VAL A 485 27.75 14.53 -6.90
CA VAL A 485 26.91 15.23 -5.91
C VAL A 485 27.80 15.79 -4.82
N THR A 486 27.59 17.04 -4.47
CA THR A 486 28.29 17.68 -3.36
C THR A 486 27.97 16.94 -2.05
N ALA A 487 29.01 16.56 -1.30
CA ALA A 487 28.86 15.83 -0.07
C ALA A 487 28.11 16.68 0.98
N SER A 488 27.08 16.09 1.60
CA SER A 488 26.34 16.71 2.71
C SER A 488 26.93 16.28 4.05
N LYS A 489 26.70 17.03 5.13
CA LYS A 489 27.23 16.69 6.46
C LYS A 489 26.68 15.35 6.98
N SER A 490 25.43 15.02 6.68
CA SER A 490 24.87 13.70 6.99
C SER A 490 25.57 12.58 6.22
N GLU A 491 25.93 12.81 4.96
CA GLU A 491 26.67 11.84 4.13
C GLU A 491 28.10 11.64 4.65
N LEU A 492 28.77 12.70 5.14
CA LEU A 492 30.08 12.58 5.79
C LEU A 492 29.99 11.67 7.01
N ARG A 493 29.02 11.90 7.89
CA ARG A 493 28.79 11.05 9.09
C ARG A 493 28.57 9.58 8.72
N LYS A 494 27.75 9.34 7.69
CA LYS A 494 27.50 8.01 7.14
C LYS A 494 28.77 7.35 6.59
N GLN A 495 29.55 8.05 5.77
CA GLN A 495 30.77 7.52 5.18
C GLN A 495 31.86 7.26 6.21
N PHE A 496 31.95 8.12 7.23
CA PHE A 496 32.87 7.92 8.34
C PHE A 496 32.60 6.60 9.06
N ILE A 497 31.35 6.32 9.44
CA ILE A 497 31.00 5.06 10.10
C ILE A 497 31.22 3.85 9.20
N ILE A 498 30.82 3.92 7.93
CA ILE A 498 31.08 2.82 6.98
C ILE A 498 32.58 2.54 6.86
N ALA A 499 33.40 3.59 6.76
CA ALA A 499 34.85 3.46 6.67
C ALA A 499 35.45 2.92 7.97
N HIS A 500 34.99 3.40 9.12
CA HIS A 500 35.44 2.98 10.44
C HIS A 500 35.11 1.52 10.72
N ASP A 501 33.87 1.08 10.45
CA ASP A 501 33.45 -0.31 10.64
C ASP A 501 34.24 -1.26 9.74
N LYS A 502 34.46 -0.87 8.48
CA LYS A 502 35.29 -1.63 7.55
C LYS A 502 36.73 -1.73 8.05
N TRP A 503 37.32 -0.61 8.48
CA TRP A 503 38.67 -0.58 9.04
C TRP A 503 38.78 -1.45 10.29
N ALA A 504 37.82 -1.37 11.21
CA ALA A 504 37.80 -2.16 12.44
C ALA A 504 37.72 -3.66 12.13
N ALA A 505 36.84 -4.07 11.21
CA ALA A 505 36.69 -5.47 10.80
C ALA A 505 37.95 -6.03 10.11
N GLU A 506 38.62 -5.23 9.27
CA GLU A 506 39.88 -5.64 8.63
C GLU A 506 41.02 -5.81 9.66
N SER A 507 41.04 -4.96 10.69
CA SER A 507 42.04 -4.98 11.78
C SER A 507 42.05 -6.30 12.57
N GLU A 508 40.88 -6.93 12.79
CA GLU A 508 40.76 -8.19 13.54
C GLU A 508 41.53 -9.36 12.90
N SER A 509 41.76 -9.31 11.58
CA SER A 509 42.40 -10.38 10.82
C SER A 509 43.92 -10.19 10.63
N LEU A 510 44.46 -9.05 11.05
CA LEU A 510 45.84 -8.62 10.77
C LEU A 510 46.76 -8.76 11.99
N SER A 511 48.05 -8.99 11.75
CA SER A 511 49.07 -9.04 12.81
C SER A 511 50.44 -8.55 12.31
N GLY A 512 51.31 -8.13 13.23
CA GLY A 512 52.67 -7.66 12.91
C GLY A 512 52.68 -6.35 12.11
N ASP A 513 53.60 -6.23 11.13
CA ASP A 513 53.80 -5.02 10.33
C ASP A 513 52.58 -4.64 9.46
N ALA A 514 51.75 -5.63 9.11
CA ALA A 514 50.50 -5.41 8.38
C ALA A 514 49.46 -4.67 9.24
N LEU A 515 49.40 -4.98 10.54
CA LEU A 515 48.51 -4.28 11.48
C LEU A 515 48.97 -2.83 11.70
N ALA A 516 50.29 -2.59 11.82
CA ALA A 516 50.82 -1.24 11.99
C ALA A 516 50.57 -0.35 10.74
N SER A 517 50.67 -0.93 9.54
CA SER A 517 50.35 -0.26 8.29
C SER A 517 48.85 0.03 8.18
N HIS A 518 47.99 -0.90 8.61
CA HIS A 518 46.54 -0.73 8.64
C HIS A 518 46.08 0.34 9.65
N GLN A 519 46.73 0.41 10.82
CA GLN A 519 46.46 1.45 11.82
C GLN A 519 46.78 2.87 11.32
N SER A 520 47.73 3.02 10.40
CA SER A 520 48.02 4.33 9.78
C SER A 520 46.93 4.84 8.83
N LEU A 521 45.96 3.98 8.50
CA LEU A 521 44.81 4.24 7.64
C LEU A 521 43.50 4.35 8.44
N GLU A 522 43.59 4.57 9.76
CA GLU A 522 42.43 4.76 10.62
C GLU A 522 41.60 5.98 10.17
N PRO A 523 40.28 5.82 9.91
CA PRO A 523 39.41 6.93 9.58
C PRO A 523 39.37 7.98 10.70
N GLU A 524 39.54 9.26 10.34
CA GLU A 524 39.60 10.36 11.30
C GLU A 524 38.51 11.40 10.99
N ARG A 525 37.81 11.85 12.03
CA ARG A 525 36.85 12.95 11.93
C ARG A 525 37.55 14.27 12.28
N VAL A 526 37.95 15.03 11.25
CA VAL A 526 38.72 16.28 11.40
C VAL A 526 37.82 17.42 11.92
N SER A 527 36.60 17.53 11.40
CA SER A 527 35.59 18.49 11.85
C SER A 527 34.18 18.02 11.50
N GLN A 528 33.16 18.85 11.75
CA GLN A 528 31.79 18.55 11.30
C GLN A 528 31.63 18.62 9.78
N THR A 529 32.53 19.32 9.11
CA THR A 529 32.52 19.53 7.66
C THR A 529 33.63 18.75 6.96
N GLU A 530 34.48 18.01 7.66
CA GLU A 530 35.62 17.32 7.07
C GLU A 530 35.88 15.98 7.75
N ILE A 531 36.02 14.92 6.94
CA ILE A 531 36.47 13.60 7.37
C ILE A 531 37.67 13.16 6.53
N ARG A 532 38.47 12.27 7.11
CA ARG A 532 39.59 11.58 6.47
C ARG A 532 39.28 10.10 6.45
N VAL A 533 39.14 9.53 5.25
CA VAL A 533 38.80 8.12 5.08
C VAL A 533 39.78 7.42 4.13
N PRO A 534 40.11 6.15 4.37
CA PRO A 534 40.97 5.38 3.50
C PRO A 534 40.24 4.96 2.22
N GLN A 535 40.83 5.26 1.08
CA GLN A 535 40.35 4.82 -0.23
C GLN A 535 41.56 4.47 -1.11
N ASP A 536 41.55 3.27 -1.68
CA ASP A 536 42.66 2.70 -2.50
C ASP A 536 44.04 2.74 -1.82
N GLY A 537 44.09 2.56 -0.49
CA GLY A 537 45.33 2.54 0.28
C GLY A 537 45.93 3.91 0.60
N GLN A 538 45.20 5.00 0.33
CA GLN A 538 45.56 6.37 0.73
C GLN A 538 44.44 7.02 1.53
N MET A 539 44.80 7.94 2.42
CA MET A 539 43.82 8.77 3.14
C MET A 539 43.36 9.92 2.26
N ILE A 540 42.05 10.08 2.09
CA ILE A 540 41.45 11.14 1.30
C ILE A 540 40.59 12.03 2.21
N ASN A 541 40.69 13.35 2.00
CA ASN A 541 39.84 14.32 2.67
C ASN A 541 38.50 14.45 1.93
N ILE A 542 37.40 14.31 2.66
CA ILE A 542 36.05 14.59 2.17
C ILE A 542 35.49 15.77 2.96
N ILE A 543 35.23 16.87 2.26
CA ILE A 543 34.75 18.14 2.81
C ILE A 543 33.29 18.37 2.37
N ALA A 544 32.39 18.56 3.32
CA ALA A 544 30.99 18.88 3.07
C ALA A 544 30.86 20.22 2.32
N GLY A 545 30.02 20.28 1.30
CA GLY A 545 29.84 21.48 0.49
C GLY A 545 30.89 21.71 -0.61
N GLU A 546 32.05 21.03 -0.55
CA GLU A 546 33.15 21.20 -1.51
C GLU A 546 33.47 19.92 -2.28
N THR A 547 33.61 18.80 -1.58
CA THR A 547 33.94 17.51 -2.20
C THR A 547 32.74 16.98 -2.96
N LYS A 548 32.90 16.82 -4.27
CA LYS A 548 31.94 16.12 -5.12
C LYS A 548 32.21 14.63 -5.08
N LEU A 549 31.25 13.86 -4.58
CA LEU A 549 31.33 12.41 -4.50
C LEU A 549 30.57 11.77 -5.67
N PRO A 550 31.12 10.69 -6.25
CA PRO A 550 30.45 9.98 -7.32
C PRO A 550 29.29 9.16 -6.75
N VAL A 551 28.06 9.59 -7.05
CA VAL A 551 26.86 8.80 -6.77
C VAL A 551 26.52 8.01 -8.03
N THR A 552 26.88 6.72 -8.03
CA THR A 552 26.58 5.81 -9.14
C THR A 552 25.21 5.19 -8.97
N LYS A 553 24.28 5.54 -9.84
CA LYS A 553 22.96 4.91 -9.96
C LYS A 553 22.95 3.98 -11.16
N ARG A 554 22.78 2.68 -10.91
CA ARG A 554 22.51 1.71 -11.96
C ARG A 554 21.03 1.73 -12.32
N SER A 555 20.75 1.89 -13.60
CA SER A 555 19.40 1.93 -14.16
C SER A 555 19.31 1.01 -15.39
N GLY A 556 18.09 0.66 -15.80
CA GLY A 556 17.92 -0.27 -16.91
C GLY A 556 18.22 -1.72 -16.52
N GLY A 557 18.65 -2.55 -17.48
CA GLY A 557 18.66 -4.02 -17.32
C GLY A 557 17.30 -4.62 -16.98
N THR A 558 16.22 -3.86 -17.16
CA THR A 558 14.87 -4.26 -16.82
C THR A 558 14.40 -5.24 -17.88
N ALA A 559 14.03 -6.44 -17.43
CA ALA A 559 13.40 -7.42 -18.28
C ALA A 559 12.06 -6.88 -18.81
N LEU A 560 11.94 -6.84 -20.14
CA LEU A 560 10.73 -6.32 -20.79
C LEU A 560 9.57 -7.30 -20.64
N PHE A 561 9.81 -8.59 -20.89
CA PHE A 561 8.75 -9.60 -20.93
C PHE A 561 8.83 -10.61 -19.79
N TRP A 562 9.76 -10.44 -18.85
CA TRP A 562 9.93 -11.32 -17.69
C TRP A 562 10.04 -10.51 -16.40
N ASP A 563 9.92 -11.16 -15.26
CA ASP A 563 10.25 -10.54 -13.97
C ASP A 563 11.75 -10.25 -13.88
N LYS A 564 12.59 -11.18 -14.38
CA LYS A 564 14.04 -11.02 -14.48
C LYS A 564 14.56 -11.76 -15.72
N VAL A 565 15.69 -11.31 -16.26
CA VAL A 565 16.43 -12.02 -17.32
C VAL A 565 17.89 -12.12 -16.86
N GLU A 566 18.45 -13.32 -16.94
CA GLU A 566 19.80 -13.64 -16.49
C GLU A 566 20.52 -14.51 -17.53
N PRO A 567 21.86 -14.51 -17.57
CA PRO A 567 22.62 -15.46 -18.36
C PRO A 567 22.35 -16.92 -17.94
N VAL A 568 22.25 -17.83 -18.91
CA VAL A 568 22.10 -19.27 -18.65
C VAL A 568 23.32 -19.84 -17.91
N LYS A 569 24.51 -19.32 -18.21
CA LYS A 569 25.75 -19.67 -17.51
C LYS A 569 25.98 -18.71 -16.35
N GLU A 570 26.15 -19.26 -15.15
CA GLU A 570 26.47 -18.47 -13.97
C GLU A 570 27.81 -17.74 -14.11
N GLY A 571 27.92 -16.56 -13.51
CA GLY A 571 29.16 -15.76 -13.47
C GLY A 571 29.44 -14.88 -14.69
N ILE A 572 28.53 -14.79 -15.67
CA ILE A 572 28.67 -13.84 -16.78
C ILE A 572 28.14 -12.47 -16.36
N GLU A 573 29.04 -11.49 -16.26
CA GLU A 573 28.67 -10.11 -15.94
C GLU A 573 28.57 -9.22 -17.19
N PRO A 574 27.72 -8.17 -17.17
CA PRO A 574 27.67 -7.17 -18.22
C PRO A 574 29.02 -6.45 -18.38
N VAL A 575 29.46 -6.29 -19.62
CA VAL A 575 30.69 -5.56 -19.98
C VAL A 575 30.37 -4.16 -20.47
N LEU A 576 31.32 -3.24 -20.26
CA LEU A 576 31.21 -1.86 -20.73
C LEU A 576 31.21 -1.82 -22.26
N THR A 577 30.15 -1.26 -22.85
CA THR A 577 30.00 -1.12 -24.30
C THR A 577 30.03 0.33 -24.78
N GLY A 578 29.82 1.29 -23.88
CA GLY A 578 29.96 2.71 -24.20
C GLY A 578 30.06 3.59 -22.96
N THR A 579 30.71 4.74 -23.11
CA THR A 579 30.81 5.77 -22.06
C THR A 579 30.48 7.11 -22.70
N ASP A 580 29.54 7.84 -22.09
CA ASP A 580 29.20 9.21 -22.44
C ASP A 580 29.52 10.11 -21.24
N GLU A 581 30.38 11.10 -21.45
CA GLU A 581 30.87 11.99 -20.40
C GLU A 581 30.36 13.41 -20.63
N SER A 582 29.63 13.92 -19.63
CA SER A 582 29.22 15.31 -19.50
C SER A 582 29.89 15.90 -18.26
N ALA A 583 29.98 17.24 -18.17
CA ALA A 583 30.75 17.97 -17.17
C ALA A 583 30.51 17.54 -15.70
N ASP A 584 29.29 17.11 -15.36
CA ASP A 584 28.92 16.66 -14.00
C ASP A 584 28.32 15.24 -13.95
N LYS A 585 28.34 14.51 -15.08
CA LYS A 585 27.65 13.23 -15.23
C LYS A 585 28.40 12.30 -16.18
N VAL A 586 28.79 11.13 -15.68
CA VAL A 586 29.35 10.04 -16.49
C VAL A 586 28.27 8.97 -16.65
N VAL A 587 28.00 8.57 -17.89
CA VAL A 587 27.00 7.56 -18.23
C VAL A 587 27.72 6.39 -18.90
N ARG A 588 27.84 5.27 -18.18
CA ARG A 588 28.40 4.02 -18.68
C ARG A 588 27.27 3.11 -19.12
N THR A 589 27.30 2.67 -20.37
CA THR A 589 26.38 1.67 -20.91
C THR A 589 27.05 0.30 -20.84
N LEU A 590 26.36 -0.64 -20.20
CA LEU A 590 26.77 -2.02 -20.01
C LEU A 590 25.85 -2.92 -20.85
N ALA A 591 26.41 -3.97 -21.44
CA ALA A 591 25.64 -5.03 -22.09
C ALA A 591 26.30 -6.38 -21.85
N TYR A 592 25.52 -7.45 -21.91
CA TYR A 592 26.09 -8.80 -21.87
C TYR A 592 26.95 -9.04 -23.13
N PRO A 593 28.07 -9.78 -23.01
CA PRO A 593 28.91 -10.11 -24.16
C PRO A 593 28.11 -10.73 -25.31
N GLU A 594 28.49 -10.44 -26.56
CA GLU A 594 27.87 -11.04 -27.73
C GLU A 594 27.94 -12.58 -27.67
N GLY A 595 26.81 -13.24 -27.98
CA GLY A 595 26.68 -14.70 -27.89
C GLY A 595 26.31 -15.24 -26.51
N THR A 596 26.06 -14.37 -25.51
CA THR A 596 25.52 -14.80 -24.20
C THR A 596 24.08 -15.30 -24.37
N GLU A 597 23.84 -16.56 -24.04
CA GLU A 597 22.47 -17.09 -23.94
C GLU A 597 21.80 -16.56 -22.68
N LEU A 598 20.67 -15.87 -22.85
CA LEU A 598 19.86 -15.32 -21.78
C LEU A 598 18.64 -16.19 -21.51
N GLN A 599 18.20 -16.20 -20.25
CA GLN A 599 17.03 -16.91 -19.79
C GLN A 599 16.10 -15.99 -18.99
N GLY A 600 14.81 -16.06 -19.31
CA GLY A 600 13.74 -15.43 -18.54
C GLY A 600 13.40 -16.19 -17.27
N MET A 601 13.37 -15.47 -16.16
CA MET A 601 13.07 -15.96 -14.80
C MET A 601 11.75 -15.34 -14.29
N GLY A 602 11.05 -16.08 -13.45
CA GLY A 602 9.74 -15.66 -12.91
C GLY A 602 8.60 -15.76 -13.93
N ASN A 603 7.62 -14.86 -13.81
CA ASN A 603 6.42 -14.79 -14.62
C ASN A 603 6.67 -14.05 -15.95
N LEU A 604 5.91 -14.46 -16.97
CA LEU A 604 5.92 -13.80 -18.28
C LEU A 604 4.98 -12.58 -18.30
N LYS A 605 5.50 -11.41 -18.67
CA LYS A 605 4.75 -10.15 -18.81
C LYS A 605 4.13 -10.00 -20.20
N LEU A 606 3.04 -10.72 -20.44
CA LEU A 606 2.31 -10.66 -21.71
C LEU A 606 1.78 -9.26 -22.08
N ASN A 607 1.55 -8.41 -21.08
CA ASN A 607 0.97 -7.08 -21.25
C ASN A 607 1.82 -6.23 -22.22
N LEU A 608 3.15 -6.29 -22.07
CA LEU A 608 4.04 -5.46 -22.88
C LEU A 608 4.17 -5.96 -24.32
N LEU A 609 3.97 -7.26 -24.58
CA LEU A 609 3.97 -7.81 -25.94
C LEU A 609 2.89 -7.18 -26.82
N MET A 610 1.80 -6.67 -26.21
CA MET A 610 0.70 -6.02 -26.93
C MET A 610 1.11 -4.71 -27.61
N PHE A 611 2.24 -4.12 -27.19
CA PHE A 611 2.77 -2.90 -27.80
C PHE A 611 3.72 -3.16 -28.97
N LYS A 612 4.25 -4.39 -29.13
CA LYS A 612 5.15 -4.76 -30.24
C LYS A 612 4.49 -4.53 -31.61
N PRO A 613 3.22 -4.93 -31.87
CA PRO A 613 2.54 -4.63 -33.14
C PRO A 613 2.26 -3.15 -33.37
N LEU A 614 2.27 -2.33 -32.31
CA LEU A 614 2.03 -0.88 -32.39
C LEU A 614 3.31 -0.08 -32.70
N GLY A 615 4.46 -0.75 -32.86
CA GLY A 615 5.75 -0.10 -33.15
C GLY A 615 6.31 0.69 -31.97
N VAL A 616 5.86 0.44 -30.73
CA VAL A 616 6.39 1.12 -29.55
C VAL A 616 7.74 0.51 -29.18
N GLU A 617 8.80 1.32 -29.26
CA GLU A 617 10.13 0.94 -28.82
C GLU A 617 10.21 0.89 -27.28
N LEU A 618 10.06 -0.31 -26.72
CA LEU A 618 10.07 -0.52 -25.27
C LEU A 618 11.48 -0.45 -24.66
N GLN A 619 12.51 -0.85 -25.41
CA GLN A 619 13.90 -0.90 -24.93
C GLN A 619 14.47 0.48 -24.57
N THR A 620 13.95 1.54 -25.20
CA THR A 620 14.41 2.92 -24.97
C THR A 620 13.69 3.61 -23.82
N LYS A 621 12.72 2.95 -23.18
CA LYS A 621 11.90 3.55 -22.12
C LYS A 621 12.50 3.31 -20.73
N PRO A 622 12.50 4.32 -19.84
CA PRO A 622 12.85 4.14 -18.43
C PRO A 622 11.96 3.10 -17.73
N SER A 623 12.47 2.45 -16.70
CA SER A 623 11.76 1.40 -15.94
C SER A 623 10.43 1.89 -15.35
N SER A 624 10.33 3.15 -14.93
CA SER A 624 9.09 3.74 -14.43
C SER A 624 8.03 3.90 -15.53
N THR A 625 8.43 4.26 -16.74
CA THR A 625 7.55 4.33 -17.93
C THR A 625 7.12 2.93 -18.37
N LEU A 626 8.03 1.94 -18.33
CA LEU A 626 7.67 0.55 -18.61
C LEU A 626 6.64 0.02 -17.62
N SER A 627 6.83 0.31 -16.32
CA SER A 627 5.87 -0.04 -15.28
C SER A 627 4.49 0.61 -15.52
N ALA A 628 4.47 1.86 -16.02
CA ALA A 628 3.24 2.52 -16.42
C ALA A 628 2.60 1.90 -17.68
N LEU A 629 3.39 1.48 -18.67
CA LEU A 629 2.88 0.80 -19.87
C LEU A 629 2.33 -0.60 -19.56
N GLU A 630 2.93 -1.33 -18.62
CA GLU A 630 2.43 -2.62 -18.15
C GLU A 630 0.98 -2.55 -17.63
N LEU A 631 0.57 -1.38 -17.12
CA LEU A 631 -0.77 -1.14 -16.57
C LEU A 631 -1.83 -0.97 -17.64
N VAL A 632 -1.48 -0.33 -18.75
CA VAL A 632 -2.46 0.10 -19.76
C VAL A 632 -3.27 -1.07 -20.31
N PRO A 633 -2.67 -2.21 -20.73
CA PRO A 633 -3.44 -3.35 -21.21
C PRO A 633 -4.34 -3.96 -20.13
N LYS A 634 -3.85 -4.06 -18.88
CA LYS A 634 -4.62 -4.59 -17.75
C LYS A 634 -5.86 -3.74 -17.45
N ILE A 635 -5.77 -2.44 -17.69
CA ILE A 635 -6.85 -1.49 -17.49
C ILE A 635 -7.79 -1.45 -18.69
N VAL A 636 -7.26 -1.30 -19.91
CA VAL A 636 -8.07 -0.98 -21.10
C VAL A 636 -8.69 -2.24 -21.71
N MET A 637 -7.94 -3.33 -21.83
CA MET A 637 -8.41 -4.52 -22.58
C MET A 637 -9.65 -5.17 -21.98
N PRO A 638 -9.79 -5.34 -20.65
CA PRO A 638 -11.01 -5.89 -20.06
C PRO A 638 -12.26 -5.07 -20.41
N PHE A 639 -12.14 -3.75 -20.43
CA PHE A 639 -13.25 -2.85 -20.79
C PHE A 639 -13.57 -2.95 -22.28
N VAL A 640 -12.58 -2.88 -23.15
CA VAL A 640 -12.78 -3.01 -24.61
C VAL A 640 -13.42 -4.36 -24.94
N LEU A 641 -12.87 -5.45 -24.39
CA LEU A 641 -13.40 -6.79 -24.58
C LEU A 641 -14.85 -6.89 -24.12
N MET A 642 -15.14 -6.40 -22.90
CA MET A 642 -16.50 -6.47 -22.36
C MET A 642 -17.49 -5.63 -23.17
N ILE A 643 -17.08 -4.44 -23.65
CA ILE A 643 -17.89 -3.58 -24.50
C ILE A 643 -18.23 -4.30 -25.81
N VAL A 644 -17.21 -4.80 -26.54
CA VAL A 644 -17.40 -5.52 -27.81
C VAL A 644 -18.30 -6.74 -27.63
N LEU A 645 -18.02 -7.58 -26.62
CA LEU A 645 -18.83 -8.76 -26.34
C LEU A 645 -20.27 -8.41 -25.94
N SER A 646 -20.49 -7.28 -25.27
CA SER A 646 -21.84 -6.82 -24.92
C SER A 646 -22.64 -6.36 -26.14
N PHE A 647 -21.98 -5.99 -27.25
CA PHE A 647 -22.64 -5.71 -28.52
C PHE A 647 -22.97 -6.97 -29.32
N VAL A 648 -22.05 -7.95 -29.32
CA VAL A 648 -22.14 -9.16 -30.16
C VAL A 648 -22.99 -10.27 -29.52
N LEU A 649 -22.92 -10.43 -28.20
CA LEU A 649 -23.60 -11.53 -27.50
C LEU A 649 -25.06 -11.21 -27.20
N PRO A 650 -25.93 -12.24 -27.16
CA PRO A 650 -27.36 -12.05 -26.89
C PRO A 650 -27.58 -11.50 -25.48
N PHE A 651 -28.36 -10.42 -25.40
CA PHE A 651 -28.78 -9.79 -24.17
C PHE A 651 -29.80 -10.68 -23.44
N ARG A 652 -29.48 -11.11 -22.21
CA ARG A 652 -30.30 -12.06 -21.43
C ARG A 652 -30.80 -11.52 -20.10
N ASN A 653 -30.41 -10.31 -19.72
CA ASN A 653 -30.85 -9.71 -18.47
C ASN A 653 -32.31 -9.24 -18.60
N SER A 654 -33.12 -9.48 -17.57
CA SER A 654 -34.52 -9.06 -17.57
C SER A 654 -34.62 -7.54 -17.48
N LYS A 655 -35.55 -6.97 -18.23
CA LYS A 655 -35.77 -5.52 -18.23
C LYS A 655 -36.22 -5.08 -16.84
N GLU A 656 -37.10 -5.86 -16.22
CA GLU A 656 -37.66 -5.63 -14.89
C GLU A 656 -36.58 -5.62 -13.81
N ALA A 657 -35.63 -6.58 -13.82
CA ALA A 657 -34.53 -6.58 -12.86
C ALA A 657 -33.61 -5.37 -13.05
N LEU A 658 -33.34 -4.97 -14.30
CA LEU A 658 -32.52 -3.80 -14.58
C LEU A 658 -33.21 -2.50 -14.20
N ASP A 659 -34.50 -2.33 -14.53
CA ASP A 659 -35.33 -1.19 -14.11
C ASP A 659 -35.26 -1.06 -12.58
N ARG A 660 -35.50 -2.16 -11.86
CA ARG A 660 -35.44 -2.19 -10.40
C ARG A 660 -34.04 -1.86 -9.86
N TYR A 661 -33.00 -2.44 -10.44
CA TYR A 661 -31.61 -2.20 -10.03
C TYR A 661 -31.23 -0.73 -10.20
N TYR A 662 -31.45 -0.15 -11.38
CA TYR A 662 -31.07 1.24 -11.65
C TYR A 662 -31.94 2.20 -10.84
N ALA A 663 -33.24 1.93 -10.68
CA ALA A 663 -34.10 2.73 -9.80
C ALA A 663 -33.58 2.72 -8.34
N LYS A 664 -33.16 1.56 -7.82
CA LYS A 664 -32.53 1.46 -6.49
C LYS A 664 -31.24 2.27 -6.38
N MET A 665 -30.36 2.18 -7.38
CA MET A 665 -29.08 2.90 -7.40
C MET A 665 -29.23 4.43 -7.59
N LYS A 666 -30.37 4.88 -8.09
CA LYS A 666 -30.75 6.30 -8.19
C LYS A 666 -31.47 6.82 -6.93
N THR A 667 -31.99 5.93 -6.10
CA THR A 667 -32.75 6.27 -4.89
C THR A 667 -31.82 6.60 -3.74
N SER A 668 -31.96 7.81 -3.19
CA SER A 668 -31.17 8.19 -2.02
C SER A 668 -31.61 7.50 -0.74
N VAL A 669 -30.66 7.21 0.13
CA VAL A 669 -30.89 6.43 1.36
C VAL A 669 -31.26 7.30 2.56
N ASP A 670 -32.37 6.98 3.21
CA ASP A 670 -32.80 7.62 4.47
C ASP A 670 -32.13 6.97 5.69
N SER A 671 -31.94 7.75 6.76
CA SER A 671 -31.44 7.23 8.04
C SER A 671 -32.48 6.43 8.81
N ASP A 672 -33.77 6.67 8.56
CA ASP A 672 -34.87 5.89 9.13
C ASP A 672 -35.14 4.67 8.21
N PRO A 673 -34.91 3.43 8.69
CA PRO A 673 -35.07 2.22 7.87
C PRO A 673 -36.48 2.02 7.31
N GLU A 674 -37.53 2.42 8.03
CA GLU A 674 -38.91 2.23 7.57
C GLU A 674 -39.26 3.23 6.47
N LYS A 675 -38.81 4.48 6.61
CA LYS A 675 -38.94 5.49 5.55
C LYS A 675 -38.15 5.11 4.30
N ASP A 676 -36.93 4.57 4.46
CA ASP A 676 -36.12 4.10 3.34
C ASP A 676 -36.79 2.96 2.56
N LYS A 677 -37.39 1.99 3.28
CA LYS A 677 -38.16 0.90 2.66
C LYS A 677 -39.38 1.40 1.90
N LEU A 678 -40.15 2.32 2.49
CA LEU A 678 -41.32 2.92 1.84
C LEU A 678 -40.92 3.68 0.58
N LYS A 679 -39.84 4.47 0.66
CA LYS A 679 -39.29 5.21 -0.47
C LYS A 679 -38.85 4.29 -1.60
N LEU A 680 -38.15 3.20 -1.29
CA LEU A 680 -37.77 2.19 -2.28
C LEU A 680 -38.98 1.52 -2.92
N LYS A 681 -40.00 1.18 -2.12
CA LYS A 681 -41.22 0.56 -2.63
C LYS A 681 -41.92 1.50 -3.62
N ALA A 682 -42.08 2.77 -3.27
CA ALA A 682 -42.66 3.78 -4.15
C ALA A 682 -41.90 3.90 -5.48
N VAL A 683 -40.57 3.88 -5.43
CA VAL A 683 -39.71 3.95 -6.62
C VAL A 683 -39.75 2.68 -7.48
N TYR A 684 -39.97 1.51 -6.87
CA TYR A 684 -40.17 0.28 -7.63
C TYR A 684 -41.55 0.24 -8.32
N GLU A 685 -42.55 0.89 -7.73
CA GLU A 685 -43.88 1.05 -8.34
C GLU A 685 -43.86 2.11 -9.44
N ASP A 686 -43.13 3.20 -9.24
CA ASP A 686 -42.94 4.28 -10.22
C ASP A 686 -41.46 4.72 -10.31
N PRO A 687 -40.69 4.14 -11.26
CA PRO A 687 -39.29 4.51 -11.47
C PRO A 687 -39.07 5.97 -11.89
N SER A 688 -40.10 6.66 -12.41
CA SER A 688 -39.97 8.06 -12.83
C SER A 688 -39.69 9.00 -11.65
N LEU A 689 -40.05 8.60 -10.43
CA LEU A 689 -39.82 9.35 -9.18
C LEU A 689 -38.34 9.63 -8.87
N VAL A 690 -37.42 8.86 -9.45
CA VAL A 690 -35.97 8.99 -9.23
C VAL A 690 -35.19 9.23 -10.52
N GLU A 691 -35.88 9.53 -11.62
CA GLU A 691 -35.25 10.04 -12.83
C GLU A 691 -34.76 11.47 -12.59
N ARG A 692 -33.60 11.57 -11.95
CA ARG A 692 -32.69 12.69 -12.23
C ARG A 692 -32.39 12.60 -13.72
N GLU A 693 -32.61 13.68 -14.47
CA GLU A 693 -32.34 13.71 -15.91
C GLU A 693 -30.98 13.03 -16.17
N ASN A 694 -31.02 11.91 -16.90
CA ASN A 694 -29.80 11.20 -17.27
C ASN A 694 -28.91 12.18 -18.05
N LEU A 695 -27.61 12.12 -17.83
CA LEU A 695 -26.64 12.98 -18.53
C LEU A 695 -26.73 12.77 -20.05
N PHE A 696 -27.05 11.55 -20.47
CA PHE A 696 -27.27 11.16 -21.86
C PHE A 696 -28.69 10.57 -22.02
N PRO A 697 -29.73 11.41 -22.16
CA PRO A 697 -31.10 10.96 -22.37
C PRO A 697 -31.24 10.08 -23.61
N ASN A 698 -32.21 9.16 -23.63
CA ASN A 698 -32.47 8.22 -24.74
C ASN A 698 -31.33 7.24 -25.07
N THR A 699 -30.33 7.12 -24.19
CA THR A 699 -29.25 6.13 -24.33
C THR A 699 -29.41 5.00 -23.32
N GLN A 700 -28.64 3.93 -23.49
CA GLN A 700 -28.55 2.82 -22.53
C GLN A 700 -27.58 3.14 -21.36
N LEU A 701 -27.17 4.40 -21.20
CA LEU A 701 -26.29 4.85 -20.12
C LEU A 701 -27.12 5.47 -19.00
N GLU A 702 -26.90 4.98 -17.79
CA GLU A 702 -27.62 5.35 -16.56
C GLU A 702 -26.81 6.31 -15.68
N ILE A 703 -26.06 7.19 -16.34
CA ILE A 703 -25.24 8.21 -15.68
C ILE A 703 -26.15 9.38 -15.32
N GLN A 704 -26.33 9.65 -14.02
CA GLN A 704 -27.11 10.80 -13.55
C GLN A 704 -26.34 12.11 -13.77
N LYS A 705 -27.05 13.21 -14.07
CA LYS A 705 -26.45 14.55 -13.99
C LYS A 705 -25.93 14.79 -12.57
N PRO A 706 -24.68 15.25 -12.41
CA PRO A 706 -24.13 15.54 -11.10
C PRO A 706 -24.91 16.70 -10.46
N THR A 707 -25.27 16.54 -9.20
CA THR A 707 -25.90 17.62 -8.43
C THR A 707 -24.87 18.66 -8.03
N PHE A 708 -25.31 19.85 -7.61
CA PHE A 708 -24.41 20.87 -7.07
C PHE A 708 -23.56 20.33 -5.90
N VAL A 709 -24.14 19.48 -5.04
CA VAL A 709 -23.40 18.83 -3.92
C VAL A 709 -22.32 17.87 -4.43
N ASP A 710 -22.56 17.18 -5.55
CA ASP A 710 -21.57 16.29 -6.17
C ASP A 710 -20.40 17.11 -6.73
N ILE A 711 -20.68 18.16 -7.50
CA ILE A 711 -19.68 19.04 -8.11
C ILE A 711 -18.89 19.78 -7.04
N ALA A 712 -19.58 20.46 -6.12
CA ALA A 712 -18.96 21.27 -5.08
C ALA A 712 -18.05 20.42 -4.19
N GLY A 713 -18.51 19.25 -3.73
CA GLY A 713 -17.68 18.40 -2.89
C GLY A 713 -16.50 17.75 -3.61
N PHE A 714 -16.64 17.41 -4.90
CA PHE A 714 -15.51 16.97 -5.72
C PHE A 714 -14.47 18.09 -5.89
N VAL A 715 -14.91 19.29 -6.27
CA VAL A 715 -14.03 20.46 -6.45
C VAL A 715 -13.33 20.84 -5.14
N VAL A 716 -14.06 20.90 -4.03
CA VAL A 716 -13.47 21.15 -2.70
C VAL A 716 -12.42 20.09 -2.37
N SER A 717 -12.69 18.82 -2.64
CA SER A 717 -11.72 17.74 -2.42
C SER A 717 -10.47 17.90 -3.29
N VAL A 718 -10.61 18.27 -4.56
CA VAL A 718 -9.47 18.55 -5.45
C VAL A 718 -8.65 19.74 -4.92
N VAL A 719 -9.31 20.81 -4.48
CA VAL A 719 -8.63 21.97 -3.87
C VAL A 719 -7.85 21.55 -2.62
N ILE A 720 -8.42 20.70 -1.76
CA ILE A 720 -7.71 20.16 -0.59
C ILE A 720 -6.46 19.37 -1.00
N CYS A 721 -6.50 18.59 -2.09
CA CYS A 721 -5.30 17.91 -2.59
C CYS A 721 -4.17 18.89 -2.91
N PHE A 722 -4.49 19.99 -3.61
CA PHE A 722 -3.49 21.01 -3.93
C PHE A 722 -3.04 21.81 -2.69
N ILE A 723 -3.92 22.04 -1.72
CA ILE A 723 -3.54 22.64 -0.43
C ILE A 723 -2.54 21.76 0.31
N ILE A 724 -2.74 20.44 0.32
CA ILE A 724 -1.81 19.49 0.95
C ILE A 724 -0.44 19.55 0.24
N ILE A 725 -0.41 19.54 -1.09
CA ILE A 725 0.85 19.66 -1.85
C ILE A 725 1.52 21.01 -1.60
N ALA A 726 0.76 22.11 -1.61
CA ALA A 726 1.30 23.45 -1.34
C ALA A 726 1.82 23.57 0.10
N PHE A 727 1.15 22.94 1.07
CA PHE A 727 1.60 22.90 2.45
C PHE A 727 2.91 22.14 2.59
N VAL A 728 3.05 21.00 1.91
CA VAL A 728 4.30 20.25 1.85
C VAL A 728 5.42 21.06 1.20
N PHE A 729 5.14 21.74 0.08
CA PHE A 729 6.10 22.59 -0.61
C PHE A 729 6.57 23.74 0.28
N TRP A 730 5.63 24.41 0.95
CA TRP A 730 5.95 25.44 1.94
C TRP A 730 6.81 24.87 3.07
N LEU A 731 6.44 23.71 3.60
CA LEU A 731 7.14 23.07 4.71
C LEU A 731 8.56 22.62 4.34
N ALA A 732 8.77 22.13 3.11
CA ALA A 732 10.09 21.75 2.59
C ALA A 732 11.04 22.95 2.38
N GLY A 733 10.52 24.18 2.38
CA GLY A 733 11.32 25.40 2.29
C GLY A 733 11.54 26.12 3.62
N ILE A 734 11.07 25.57 4.74
CA ILE A 734 11.30 26.17 6.06
C ILE A 734 12.74 25.86 6.49
N GLY A 735 13.53 26.90 6.76
CA GLY A 735 14.91 26.78 7.27
C GLY A 735 15.97 26.54 6.18
N GLY A 736 15.58 26.53 4.91
CA GLY A 736 16.47 26.38 3.75
C GLY A 736 16.87 27.69 3.09
#